data_AF-A0A7T7I3Z6-F1
#
_entry.id   AF-A0A7T7I3Z6-F1
#
_cell.length_a   1.000
_cell.length_b   1.000
_cell.length_c   1.000
_cell.angle_alpha   90.00
_cell.angle_beta   90.00
_cell.angle_gamma   90.00
#
_symmetry.space_group_name_H-M   'P 1'
#
loop_
_entity.id
_entity.type
_entity.pdbx_description
1 polymer ?
#
loop_
_entity_poly.entity_id
_entity_poly.type
_entity_poly.pdbx_seq_one_letter_code
_entity_poly.pdbx_strand_id
1 'polypeptide(L)'
;MTRSRRLVGIAVSGAMALSGAVLTAPAEAAPNADTPVATTQLNYTKPTEVRFRWAGASGFQYEIGWLANPHWSDFPGVTPPQHAGPDDLATGTDVVISSRSGSTVAQEHRSTGVTATVTIPAGQTYKAMSGWSVLTQDADGALHVLRAAAGGTTTDLPVTGLPPGAQPTGTYVTGGSVRRLAVAYTLEGATSVGLVDLADGTFRTYVAGVGAEPVITFNDRWVVVNRKAIRVDSAPGTEPATVTFPYNALGVVGDQILSGNPEFTSSDADLALTAVSLVTGARRTVLDHADGAYQVTADGGLLADAGKSSSDRHVYRVLPTADGDVSAQPVFTVPPGRAAVDGLMLAGGELLMFGNATSVGWDAAYAVPLDASGKPTGPQVRRSPYVDSSPCLGGDAACPQLEALGDGRFAYLFTGTDGKESVHVAGLGTDTYSAEPTGSAGGRIGTGTGRYVLYNGGTPATQKVADFPRGADGETALDRTRSAAAIWGQRLWTPGTTQGSVVAYDLKAKRNVATVNTGAPCTPSEIQAVNTWLYWSCGSAGPAGVHDRATGRNITVPAGPSRLADGYLVREDRTTHQLLLTDFHTGTATTRTAAVLPTADQNTGGNTGRWAVDRFGGNVAYLTAQGQVALVTAGVPTSPLAQMEAQTDAAAGPTTQDPWQPVWQLSKPSTWTLTLTNASGNVVRNLTGDSRAAAVRASWDGKWGDGNRVAGTYTWRLTAKARDGQGPDLALTGTTTVN
;
A
#
# COMPACT_ATOMS: atom_id res chain seq x y z
N MET A 1 -33.69 72.82 -35.73
CA MET A 1 -32.90 73.98 -35.27
C MET A 1 -31.43 73.71 -35.53
N THR A 2 -30.83 74.56 -36.35
CA THR A 2 -29.40 74.80 -36.63
C THR A 2 -28.37 74.26 -35.61
N ARG A 3 -27.37 73.50 -36.08
CA ARG A 3 -26.00 73.99 -36.36
C ARG A 3 -25.09 72.89 -36.93
N SER A 4 -24.13 73.36 -37.72
CA SER A 4 -23.17 72.67 -38.58
C SER A 4 -21.73 72.85 -38.07
N ARG A 5 -20.78 72.07 -38.63
CA ARG A 5 -19.29 72.18 -38.68
C ARG A 5 -18.53 71.35 -37.64
N ARG A 6 -17.43 70.62 -37.94
CA ARG A 6 -16.50 70.43 -39.09
C ARG A 6 -15.74 69.10 -38.83
N LEU A 7 -15.56 68.17 -39.80
CA LEU A 7 -14.40 68.03 -40.71
C LEU A 7 -13.00 68.12 -40.05
N VAL A 8 -12.29 66.98 -39.97
CA VAL A 8 -10.91 66.76 -40.46
C VAL A 8 -10.76 65.27 -40.78
N GLY A 9 -10.31 64.93 -41.99
CA GLY A 9 -10.07 63.57 -42.44
C GLY A 9 -8.59 63.18 -42.36
N ILE A 10 -8.33 61.87 -42.45
CA ILE A 10 -7.07 61.31 -42.96
C ILE A 10 -7.43 60.08 -43.78
N ALA A 11 -7.10 60.12 -45.07
CA ALA A 11 -7.05 58.96 -45.95
C ALA A 11 -5.63 58.38 -45.90
N VAL A 12 -5.50 57.08 -45.65
CA VAL A 12 -4.30 56.31 -45.98
C VAL A 12 -4.74 54.99 -46.61
N SER A 13 -4.29 54.79 -47.83
CA SER A 13 -4.40 53.63 -48.70
C SER A 13 -3.69 52.41 -48.10
N GLY A 14 -4.20 51.19 -48.32
CA GLY A 14 -3.46 49.98 -47.96
C GLY A 14 -4.12 48.65 -48.34
N ALA A 15 -3.66 48.08 -49.45
CA ALA A 15 -3.57 46.65 -49.80
C ALA A 15 -4.75 45.70 -49.50
N MET A 16 -5.40 45.19 -50.56
CA MET A 16 -6.15 43.93 -50.50
C MET A 16 -5.16 42.77 -50.35
N ALA A 17 -5.17 42.11 -49.19
CA ALA A 17 -4.53 40.82 -48.97
C ALA A 17 -5.59 39.72 -49.01
N LEU A 18 -5.44 38.77 -49.94
CA LEU A 18 -6.18 37.51 -49.94
C LEU A 18 -5.93 36.78 -48.61
N SER A 19 -6.95 36.71 -47.76
CA SER A 19 -6.92 35.91 -46.55
C SER A 19 -7.37 34.50 -46.90
N GLY A 20 -6.43 33.55 -46.88
CA GLY A 20 -6.74 32.13 -46.94
C GLY A 20 -7.64 31.74 -45.77
N ALA A 21 -8.78 31.15 -46.06
CA ALA A 21 -9.64 30.54 -45.06
C ALA A 21 -8.88 29.35 -44.45
N VAL A 22 -8.40 29.53 -43.22
CA VAL A 22 -7.97 28.41 -42.38
C VAL A 22 -9.23 27.63 -42.05
N LEU A 23 -9.39 26.48 -42.70
CA LEU A 23 -10.33 25.45 -42.26
C LEU A 23 -9.90 25.04 -40.85
N THR A 24 -10.56 25.62 -39.85
CA THR A 24 -10.49 25.13 -38.47
C THR A 24 -11.14 23.76 -38.47
N ALA A 25 -10.32 22.72 -38.44
CA ALA A 25 -10.80 21.39 -38.12
C ALA A 25 -11.53 21.47 -36.76
N PRO A 26 -12.75 20.93 -36.62
CA PRO A 26 -13.40 20.87 -35.33
C PRO A 26 -12.47 20.12 -34.36
N ALA A 27 -12.33 20.63 -33.14
CA ALA A 27 -11.63 19.93 -32.08
C ALA A 27 -12.23 18.52 -31.96
N GLU A 28 -11.43 17.50 -32.25
CA GLU A 28 -11.81 16.11 -32.10
C GLU A 28 -12.24 15.91 -30.65
N ALA A 29 -13.50 15.49 -30.43
CA ALA A 29 -13.98 15.20 -29.09
C ALA A 29 -13.04 14.16 -28.47
N ALA A 30 -12.59 14.40 -27.23
CA ALA A 30 -11.76 13.44 -26.52
C ALA A 30 -12.44 12.06 -26.59
N PRO A 31 -11.69 10.97 -26.85
CA PRO A 31 -12.28 9.65 -26.95
C PRO A 31 -13.03 9.32 -25.64
N ASN A 32 -14.27 8.84 -25.77
CA ASN A 32 -15.07 8.38 -24.65
C ASN A 32 -14.45 7.09 -24.08
N ALA A 33 -13.42 7.24 -23.25
CA ALA A 33 -12.80 6.14 -22.50
C ALA A 33 -13.68 5.72 -21.31
N ASP A 34 -13.54 4.47 -20.88
CA ASP A 34 -14.24 3.98 -19.70
C ASP A 34 -13.81 4.74 -18.43
N THR A 35 -14.72 4.82 -17.46
CA THR A 35 -14.38 5.23 -16.10
C THR A 35 -13.78 4.05 -15.33
N PRO A 36 -12.61 4.19 -14.70
CA PRO A 36 -12.06 3.14 -13.83
C PRO A 36 -13.02 2.76 -12.70
N VAL A 37 -13.15 1.46 -12.43
CA VAL A 37 -13.90 0.94 -11.28
C VAL A 37 -13.14 1.15 -9.96
N ALA A 38 -11.81 1.30 -10.06
CA ALA A 38 -10.93 1.63 -8.96
C ALA A 38 -9.58 2.17 -9.48
N THR A 39 -8.88 2.88 -8.60
CA THR A 39 -7.47 3.25 -8.77
C THR A 39 -6.70 2.81 -7.55
N THR A 40 -5.51 2.23 -7.74
CA THR A 40 -4.58 1.84 -6.69
C THR A 40 -3.16 2.27 -7.05
N GLN A 41 -2.19 1.99 -6.18
CA GLN A 41 -0.78 2.32 -6.41
C GLN A 41 0.13 1.37 -5.64
N LEU A 42 1.39 1.30 -6.07
CA LEU A 42 2.44 0.72 -5.26
C LEU A 42 2.91 1.76 -4.24
N ASN A 43 2.98 1.34 -2.99
CA ASN A 43 3.43 2.14 -1.85
C ASN A 43 4.80 1.66 -1.38
N TYR A 44 5.64 2.55 -0.86
CA TYR A 44 6.81 2.14 -0.10
C TYR A 44 6.40 1.30 1.11
N THR A 45 7.17 0.26 1.41
CA THR A 45 6.95 -0.62 2.56
C THR A 45 7.30 0.05 3.88
N LYS A 46 8.32 0.93 3.87
CA LYS A 46 8.65 1.79 5.01
C LYS A 46 7.57 2.89 5.14
N PRO A 47 6.94 3.05 6.32
CA PRO A 47 5.99 4.13 6.55
C PRO A 47 6.61 5.51 6.30
N THR A 48 5.79 6.43 5.84
CA THR A 48 6.20 7.83 5.70
C THR A 48 6.37 8.44 7.08
N GLU A 49 7.56 8.98 7.37
CA GLU A 49 7.85 9.62 8.65
C GLU A 49 6.96 10.86 8.86
N VAL A 50 6.31 10.94 10.03
CA VAL A 50 5.57 12.13 10.48
C VAL A 50 6.44 12.86 11.50
N ARG A 51 6.67 14.16 11.32
CA ARG A 51 7.35 15.01 12.30
C ARG A 51 6.39 16.06 12.82
N PHE A 52 6.08 16.02 14.11
CA PHE A 52 5.26 17.05 14.73
C PHE A 52 6.07 18.33 14.95
N ARG A 53 5.51 19.46 14.54
CA ARG A 53 6.07 20.80 14.83
C ARG A 53 5.37 21.45 16.02
N TRP A 54 4.08 21.16 16.18
CA TRP A 54 3.25 21.69 17.24
C TRP A 54 1.96 20.86 17.35
N ALA A 55 1.36 20.77 18.54
CA ALA A 55 0.07 20.13 18.75
C ALA A 55 -0.73 20.80 19.88
N GLY A 56 -2.01 21.05 19.62
CA GLY A 56 -2.94 21.69 20.56
C GLY A 56 -4.20 20.86 20.78
N ALA A 57 -5.28 21.52 21.21
CA ALA A 57 -6.58 20.90 21.46
C ALA A 57 -7.47 20.81 20.22
N SER A 58 -7.26 21.65 19.20
CA SER A 58 -8.05 21.65 17.95
C SER A 58 -7.37 20.94 16.78
N GLY A 59 -6.07 20.67 16.86
CA GLY A 59 -5.33 20.11 15.74
C GLY A 59 -3.83 20.10 15.99
N PHE A 60 -3.08 19.88 14.93
CA PHE A 60 -1.63 19.81 15.00
C PHE A 60 -0.97 20.21 13.68
N GLN A 61 0.28 20.65 13.80
CA GLN A 61 1.15 20.98 12.69
C GLN A 61 2.20 19.88 12.51
N TYR A 62 2.37 19.41 11.28
CA TYR A 62 3.24 18.29 10.98
C TYR A 62 3.95 18.43 9.63
N GLU A 63 5.05 17.71 9.47
CA GLU A 63 5.73 17.48 8.19
C GLU A 63 5.66 15.99 7.86
N ILE A 64 5.53 15.66 6.57
CA ILE A 64 5.54 14.28 6.07
C ILE A 64 6.75 14.08 5.17
N GLY A 65 7.57 13.09 5.50
CA GLY A 65 8.78 12.77 4.75
C GLY A 65 9.76 13.95 4.69
N TRP A 66 10.24 14.27 3.49
CA TRP A 66 11.20 15.36 3.24
C TRP A 66 10.53 16.70 2.84
N LEU A 67 9.21 16.82 2.98
CA LEU A 67 8.52 18.06 2.62
C LEU A 67 8.99 19.19 3.54
N ALA A 68 9.51 20.26 2.94
CA ALA A 68 10.12 21.37 3.66
C ALA A 68 9.10 22.30 4.35
N ASN A 69 7.81 22.17 4.04
CA ASN A 69 6.76 23.06 4.53
C ASN A 69 5.82 22.31 5.50
N PRO A 70 5.60 22.84 6.71
CA PRO A 70 4.69 22.23 7.66
C PRO A 70 3.23 22.37 7.20
N HIS A 71 2.49 21.27 7.30
CA HIS A 71 1.07 21.14 7.05
C HIS A 71 0.27 21.16 8.35
N TRP A 72 -1.03 21.37 8.24
CA TRP A 72 -1.95 21.42 9.36
C TRP A 72 -3.04 20.35 9.20
N SER A 73 -3.43 19.72 10.31
CA SER A 73 -4.61 18.86 10.40
C SER A 73 -5.43 19.26 11.63
N ASP A 74 -6.72 19.52 11.39
CA ASP A 74 -7.70 19.70 12.47
C ASP A 74 -8.12 18.34 13.04
N PHE A 75 -8.47 18.32 14.32
CA PHE A 75 -9.13 17.18 14.92
C PHE A 75 -10.63 17.18 14.59
N PRO A 76 -11.22 16.02 14.28
CA PRO A 76 -12.64 15.94 13.95
C PRO A 76 -13.50 16.33 15.15
N GLY A 77 -14.52 17.16 14.91
CA GLY A 77 -15.55 17.49 15.90
C GLY A 77 -15.15 18.51 16.97
N VAL A 78 -13.98 19.14 16.87
CA VAL A 78 -13.59 20.20 17.80
C VAL A 78 -14.30 21.52 17.44
N THR A 79 -14.93 22.15 18.44
CA THR A 79 -15.49 23.49 18.31
C THR A 79 -14.55 24.49 18.99
N PRO A 80 -14.07 25.53 18.28
CA PRO A 80 -13.27 26.57 18.89
C PRO A 80 -14.00 27.24 20.08
N PRO A 81 -13.29 27.68 21.13
CA PRO A 81 -13.91 28.36 22.24
C PRO A 81 -14.50 29.71 21.80
N GLN A 82 -15.58 30.15 22.45
CA GLN A 82 -16.21 31.44 22.15
C GLN A 82 -15.33 32.63 22.55
N HIS A 83 -14.49 32.44 23.57
CA HIS A 83 -13.49 33.39 24.02
C HIS A 83 -12.11 32.75 23.91
N ALA A 84 -11.13 33.52 23.47
CA ALA A 84 -9.73 33.13 23.50
C ALA A 84 -8.91 34.38 23.78
N GLY A 85 -7.99 34.33 24.74
CA GLY A 85 -7.15 35.47 25.02
C GLY A 85 -6.23 35.26 26.21
N PRO A 86 -5.20 36.11 26.37
CA PRO A 86 -4.28 36.04 27.50
C PRO A 86 -4.96 36.20 28.88
N ASP A 87 -6.12 36.84 28.93
CA ASP A 87 -6.93 36.95 30.13
C ASP A 87 -7.53 35.61 30.61
N ASP A 88 -7.58 34.59 29.74
CA ASP A 88 -8.01 33.23 30.08
C ASP A 88 -6.97 32.19 29.64
N LEU A 89 -6.12 31.78 30.58
CA LEU A 89 -5.07 30.79 30.33
C LEU A 89 -5.58 29.43 29.86
N ALA A 90 -6.83 29.06 30.23
CA ALA A 90 -7.39 27.77 29.83
C ALA A 90 -7.59 27.68 28.31
N THR A 91 -7.75 28.82 27.63
CA THR A 91 -7.80 28.89 26.16
C THR A 91 -6.41 28.84 25.53
N GLY A 92 -5.35 28.62 26.31
CA GLY A 92 -3.97 28.58 25.81
C GLY A 92 -3.65 27.35 24.95
N THR A 93 -4.58 26.39 24.83
CA THR A 93 -4.29 25.06 24.26
C THR A 93 -4.02 25.07 22.77
N ASP A 94 -4.45 26.11 22.05
CA ASP A 94 -4.23 26.27 20.61
C ASP A 94 -3.32 27.47 20.26
N VAL A 95 -2.49 27.93 21.20
CA VAL A 95 -1.64 29.12 20.98
C VAL A 95 -0.29 28.73 20.39
N VAL A 96 0.11 29.42 19.31
CA VAL A 96 1.42 29.31 18.66
C VAL A 96 2.15 30.65 18.66
N ILE A 97 3.46 30.62 18.42
CA ILE A 97 4.23 31.82 18.06
C ILE A 97 4.03 32.08 16.56
N SER A 98 3.41 33.21 16.21
CA SER A 98 3.23 33.62 14.82
C SER A 98 4.45 34.39 14.28
N SER A 99 5.14 35.14 15.14
CA SER A 99 6.43 35.74 14.82
C SER A 99 7.23 36.09 16.07
N ARG A 100 8.56 36.15 15.93
CA ARG A 100 9.46 36.68 16.96
C ARG A 100 10.43 37.66 16.31
N SER A 101 10.43 38.91 16.77
CA SER A 101 11.27 39.98 16.21
C SER A 101 11.82 40.86 17.32
N GLY A 102 13.15 40.94 17.43
CA GLY A 102 13.82 41.70 18.49
C GLY A 102 13.34 41.30 19.88
N SER A 103 12.75 42.26 20.59
CA SER A 103 12.16 42.11 21.93
C SER A 103 10.67 41.77 21.92
N THR A 104 10.08 41.33 20.81
CA THR A 104 8.64 41.02 20.72
C THR A 104 8.39 39.55 20.36
N VAL A 105 7.36 38.98 21.00
CA VAL A 105 6.82 37.64 20.72
C VAL A 105 5.34 37.82 20.37
N ALA A 106 4.99 37.60 19.10
CA ALA A 106 3.60 37.58 18.66
C ALA A 106 3.04 36.17 18.80
N GLN A 107 1.88 36.07 19.45
CA GLN A 107 1.14 34.86 19.72
C GLN A 107 -0.18 34.88 18.95
N GLU A 108 -0.62 33.72 18.50
CA GLU A 108 -1.88 33.55 17.79
C GLU A 108 -2.58 32.28 18.28
N HIS A 109 -3.87 32.40 18.59
CA HIS A 109 -4.75 31.28 18.87
C HIS A 109 -5.28 30.71 17.57
N ARG A 110 -4.84 29.49 17.21
CA ARG A 110 -5.03 28.93 15.88
C ARG A 110 -6.49 28.72 15.49
N SER A 111 -7.32 28.30 16.43
CA SER A 111 -8.72 27.95 16.15
C SER A 111 -9.67 29.15 16.14
N THR A 112 -9.24 30.32 16.62
CA THR A 112 -10.06 31.55 16.68
C THR A 112 -9.45 32.75 15.95
N GLY A 113 -8.15 32.71 15.64
CA GLY A 113 -7.40 33.80 15.02
C GLY A 113 -7.06 34.96 15.96
N VAL A 114 -7.39 34.86 17.26
CA VAL A 114 -7.04 35.91 18.24
C VAL A 114 -5.53 36.02 18.35
N THR A 115 -5.01 37.25 18.32
CA THR A 115 -3.58 37.52 18.45
C THR A 115 -3.28 38.32 19.71
N ALA A 116 -2.08 38.13 20.24
CA ALA A 116 -1.56 38.87 21.38
C ALA A 116 -0.04 39.08 21.19
N THR A 117 0.48 40.19 21.69
CA THR A 117 1.91 40.50 21.58
C THR A 117 2.52 40.72 22.95
N VAL A 118 3.56 39.97 23.26
CA VAL A 118 4.37 40.12 24.47
C VAL A 118 5.65 40.88 24.12
N THR A 119 5.94 41.94 24.86
CA THR A 119 7.20 42.69 24.77
C THR A 119 8.12 42.26 25.89
N ILE A 120 9.27 41.69 25.55
CA ILE A 120 10.32 41.28 26.48
C ILE A 120 11.00 42.55 27.04
N PRO A 121 10.97 42.78 28.36
CA PRO A 121 11.66 43.89 29.00
C PRO A 121 13.16 43.90 28.72
N ALA A 122 13.77 45.09 28.70
CA ALA A 122 15.21 45.22 28.56
C ALA A 122 15.94 44.47 29.69
N GLY A 123 16.98 43.71 29.33
CA GLY A 123 17.74 42.89 30.28
C GLY A 123 17.18 41.47 30.48
N GLN A 124 16.01 41.15 29.93
CA GLN A 124 15.46 39.79 29.93
C GLN A 124 15.65 39.08 28.58
N THR A 125 15.69 37.75 28.63
CA THR A 125 15.86 36.86 27.46
C THR A 125 14.78 35.79 27.42
N TYR A 126 14.16 35.57 26.25
CA TYR A 126 13.18 34.50 26.02
C TYR A 126 13.76 33.12 26.29
N LYS A 127 13.00 32.26 26.99
CA LYS A 127 13.35 30.87 27.27
C LYS A 127 12.35 29.88 26.69
N ALA A 128 11.07 30.06 26.96
CA ALA A 128 10.02 29.13 26.55
C ALA A 128 8.65 29.81 26.51
N MET A 129 7.65 29.10 25.97
CA MET A 129 6.26 29.54 25.94
C MET A 129 5.34 28.35 26.19
N SER A 130 4.30 28.56 26.99
CA SER A 130 3.17 27.64 27.11
C SER A 130 1.86 28.43 27.13
N GLY A 131 0.97 28.11 26.19
CA GLY A 131 -0.23 28.90 25.94
C GLY A 131 0.07 30.39 25.77
N TRP A 132 -0.68 31.24 26.45
CA TRP A 132 -0.51 32.71 26.40
C TRP A 132 0.65 33.25 27.24
N SER A 133 1.40 32.40 27.94
CA SER A 133 2.49 32.80 28.84
C SER A 133 3.86 32.59 28.21
N VAL A 134 4.73 33.59 28.32
CA VAL A 134 6.12 33.56 27.87
C VAL A 134 7.05 33.55 29.08
N LEU A 135 7.94 32.56 29.18
CA LEU A 135 8.96 32.52 30.22
C LEU A 135 10.22 33.24 29.73
N THR A 136 10.71 34.18 30.52
CA THR A 136 11.97 34.90 30.30
C THR A 136 12.90 34.75 31.50
N GLN A 137 14.17 35.11 31.29
CA GLN A 137 15.19 35.14 32.34
C GLN A 137 15.99 36.43 32.24
N ASP A 138 16.24 37.08 33.38
CA ASP A 138 17.12 38.26 33.45
C ASP A 138 18.62 37.88 33.56
N ALA A 139 19.47 38.89 33.63
CA ALA A 139 20.92 38.73 33.70
C ALA A 139 21.40 38.08 35.02
N ASP A 140 20.62 38.18 36.09
CA ASP A 140 20.92 37.58 37.40
C ASP A 140 20.42 36.13 37.50
N GLY A 141 19.76 35.64 36.43
CA GLY A 141 19.26 34.28 36.32
C GLY A 141 17.85 34.09 36.86
N ALA A 142 17.19 35.16 37.34
CA ALA A 142 15.82 35.09 37.83
C ALA A 142 14.84 34.95 36.67
N LEU A 143 13.83 34.10 36.88
CA LEU A 143 12.82 33.80 35.88
C LEU A 143 11.63 34.74 36.03
N HIS A 144 10.99 35.07 34.90
CA HIS A 144 9.82 35.92 34.84
C HIS A 144 8.78 35.31 33.88
N VAL A 145 7.50 35.45 34.22
CA VAL A 145 6.38 35.06 33.37
C VAL A 145 5.77 36.33 32.77
N LEU A 146 5.87 36.45 31.46
CA LEU A 146 5.34 37.57 30.70
C LEU A 146 4.02 37.22 30.02
N ARG A 147 3.11 38.19 29.96
CA ARG A 147 1.82 38.05 29.27
C ARG A 147 1.35 39.37 28.68
N ALA A 148 0.65 39.30 27.56
CA ALA A 148 -0.01 40.47 27.00
C ALA A 148 -1.19 40.92 27.87
N ALA A 149 -1.35 42.23 28.04
CA ALA A 149 -2.45 42.85 28.76
C ALA A 149 -3.45 43.51 27.79
N ALA A 150 -4.68 43.75 28.26
CA ALA A 150 -5.78 44.31 27.45
C ALA A 150 -5.47 45.68 26.81
N GLY A 151 -4.48 46.42 27.31
CA GLY A 151 -4.03 47.70 26.75
C GLY A 151 -2.88 47.61 25.73
N GLY A 152 -2.50 46.40 25.31
CA GLY A 152 -1.32 46.17 24.44
C GLY A 152 0.02 46.27 25.16
N THR A 153 0.01 46.43 26.48
CA THR A 153 1.20 46.37 27.35
C THR A 153 1.52 44.92 27.73
N THR A 154 2.67 44.69 28.37
CA THR A 154 3.06 43.38 28.89
C THR A 154 3.07 43.41 30.41
N THR A 155 2.42 42.44 31.04
CA THR A 155 2.58 42.18 32.47
C THR A 155 3.83 41.35 32.69
N ASP A 156 4.61 41.73 33.68
CA ASP A 156 5.82 41.04 34.10
C ASP A 156 5.62 40.50 35.52
N LEU A 157 5.66 39.18 35.66
CA LEU A 157 5.43 38.47 36.91
C LEU A 157 6.71 37.71 37.31
N PRO A 158 7.43 38.16 38.35
CA PRO A 158 8.64 37.48 38.79
C PRO A 158 8.29 36.08 39.31
N VAL A 159 9.09 35.09 38.94
CA VAL A 159 8.95 33.73 39.45
C VAL A 159 9.49 33.68 40.88
N THR A 160 8.67 33.22 41.82
CA THR A 160 8.99 33.14 43.25
C THR A 160 9.03 31.70 43.74
N GLY A 161 9.75 31.40 44.82
CA GLY A 161 9.81 30.03 45.38
C GLY A 161 10.93 29.14 44.81
N LEU A 162 11.73 29.65 43.87
CA LEU A 162 13.01 29.02 43.51
C LEU A 162 13.97 29.09 44.71
N PRO A 163 14.67 27.99 45.08
CA PRO A 163 15.57 28.02 46.22
C PRO A 163 16.69 29.07 46.07
N PRO A 164 17.08 29.76 47.15
CA PRO A 164 18.19 30.71 47.10
C PRO A 164 19.48 30.05 46.58
N GLY A 165 20.15 30.69 45.63
CA GLY A 165 21.37 30.17 45.00
C GLY A 165 21.13 29.14 43.90
N ALA A 166 19.88 28.74 43.63
CA ALA A 166 19.56 27.86 42.52
C ALA A 166 19.75 28.57 41.17
N GLN A 167 20.26 27.82 40.19
CA GLN A 167 20.50 28.32 38.84
C GLN A 167 19.75 27.45 37.82
N PRO A 168 18.81 28.00 37.03
CA PRO A 168 18.15 27.25 35.95
C PRO A 168 19.19 26.68 34.98
N THR A 169 19.08 25.39 34.63
CA THR A 169 20.06 24.71 33.75
C THR A 169 19.91 25.07 32.27
N GLY A 170 18.83 25.78 31.91
CA GLY A 170 18.40 25.96 30.52
C GLY A 170 17.41 24.90 30.03
N THR A 171 17.09 23.88 30.84
CA THR A 171 16.07 22.88 30.52
C THR A 171 14.69 23.38 30.92
N TYR A 172 13.88 23.75 29.92
CA TYR A 172 12.49 24.17 30.07
C TYR A 172 11.60 23.22 29.27
N VAL A 173 10.75 22.46 29.95
CA VAL A 173 9.85 21.50 29.29
C VAL A 173 8.43 22.04 29.30
N THR A 174 7.82 22.05 28.12
CA THR A 174 6.44 22.49 27.87
C THR A 174 5.61 21.34 27.28
N GLY A 175 4.30 21.56 27.14
CA GLY A 175 3.35 20.51 26.82
C GLY A 175 2.80 19.85 28.08
N GLY A 176 1.62 19.23 27.96
CA GLY A 176 0.96 18.56 29.08
C GLY A 176 0.14 19.48 29.98
N SER A 177 0.39 20.80 29.93
CA SER A 177 -0.39 21.84 30.60
C SER A 177 -0.14 23.21 29.95
N VAL A 178 -1.19 24.02 29.87
CA VAL A 178 -1.11 25.46 29.54
C VAL A 178 -0.87 26.35 30.76
N ARG A 179 -1.03 25.78 31.96
CA ARG A 179 -0.86 26.47 33.24
C ARG A 179 0.53 26.25 33.82
N ARG A 180 1.23 25.17 33.47
CA ARG A 180 2.48 24.78 34.12
C ARG A 180 3.61 24.60 33.13
N LEU A 181 4.83 24.85 33.61
CA LEU A 181 6.06 24.68 32.85
C LEU A 181 7.12 24.07 33.77
N ALA A 182 7.80 23.01 33.33
CA ALA A 182 8.83 22.37 34.14
C ALA A 182 10.20 23.01 33.92
N VAL A 183 10.90 23.28 35.02
CA VAL A 183 12.25 23.88 35.03
C VAL A 183 13.18 22.95 35.79
N ALA A 184 14.30 22.58 35.14
CA ALA A 184 15.42 21.99 35.86
C ALA A 184 16.38 23.10 36.34
N TYR A 185 16.86 22.97 37.56
CA TYR A 185 17.82 23.90 38.15
C TYR A 185 18.90 23.13 38.91
N THR A 186 20.07 23.75 39.07
CA THR A 186 21.16 23.24 39.91
C THR A 186 21.25 24.04 41.19
N LEU A 187 21.47 23.35 42.31
CA LEU A 187 21.75 23.94 43.61
C LEU A 187 22.84 23.09 44.27
N GLU A 188 23.93 23.71 44.71
CA GLU A 188 25.06 23.02 45.36
C GLU A 188 25.59 21.81 44.57
N GLY A 189 25.56 21.89 43.24
CA GLY A 189 26.01 20.83 42.33
C GLY A 189 25.01 19.71 42.06
N ALA A 190 23.83 19.73 42.69
CA ALA A 190 22.75 18.77 42.44
C ALA A 190 21.67 19.37 41.53
N THR A 191 21.27 18.63 40.49
CA THR A 191 20.13 19.01 39.64
C THR A 191 18.82 18.60 40.31
N SER A 192 17.82 19.48 40.24
CA SER A 192 16.46 19.24 40.72
C SER A 192 15.46 19.76 39.69
N VAL A 193 14.22 19.26 39.74
CA VAL A 193 13.13 19.63 38.82
C VAL A 193 11.93 20.11 39.61
N GLY A 194 11.36 21.21 39.15
CA GLY A 194 10.12 21.76 39.66
C GLY A 194 9.21 22.28 38.56
N LEU A 195 8.02 22.74 38.94
CA LEU A 195 7.07 23.39 38.05
C LEU A 195 6.90 24.86 38.44
N VAL A 196 6.83 25.73 37.43
CA VAL A 196 6.31 27.09 37.53
C VAL A 196 4.81 27.04 37.24
N ASP A 197 3.98 27.61 38.11
CA ASP A 197 2.59 27.96 37.80
C ASP A 197 2.59 29.30 37.05
N LEU A 198 2.19 29.25 35.79
CA LEU A 198 2.20 30.38 34.87
C LEU A 198 1.05 31.37 35.16
N ALA A 199 0.12 31.03 36.06
CA ALA A 199 -0.94 31.93 36.49
C ALA A 199 -0.43 32.97 37.49
N ASP A 200 0.40 32.56 38.45
CA ASP A 200 0.83 33.40 39.58
C ASP A 200 2.36 33.49 39.77
N GLY A 201 3.15 32.81 38.93
CA GLY A 201 4.60 32.84 38.97
C GLY A 201 5.20 32.02 40.12
N THR A 202 4.42 31.18 40.80
CA THR A 202 4.95 30.36 41.89
C THR A 202 5.72 29.16 41.34
N PHE A 203 6.94 28.96 41.82
CA PHE A 203 7.78 27.81 41.52
C PHE A 203 7.80 26.85 42.70
N ARG A 204 7.75 25.55 42.38
CA ARG A 204 7.84 24.50 43.38
C ARG A 204 8.70 23.33 42.91
N THR A 205 9.63 22.92 43.77
CA THR A 205 10.46 21.72 43.56
C THR A 205 9.66 20.45 43.86
N TYR A 206 9.74 19.47 42.95
CA TYR A 206 9.05 18.18 43.05
C TYR A 206 10.00 16.98 43.14
N VAL A 207 11.13 17.03 42.42
CA VAL A 207 12.10 15.93 42.42
C VAL A 207 13.50 16.51 42.57
N ALA A 208 14.21 16.10 43.62
CA ALA A 208 15.58 16.50 43.89
C ALA A 208 16.60 15.40 43.56
N GLY A 209 17.86 15.80 43.38
CA GLY A 209 18.98 14.88 43.19
C GLY A 209 18.83 14.04 41.93
N VAL A 210 18.55 14.69 40.80
CA VAL A 210 18.51 14.05 39.48
C VAL A 210 19.86 14.23 38.78
N GLY A 211 20.16 13.36 37.81
CA GLY A 211 21.36 13.47 36.98
C GLY A 211 21.36 14.74 36.11
N ALA A 212 22.46 15.00 35.40
CA ALA A 212 22.65 16.22 34.60
C ALA A 212 21.60 16.41 33.49
N GLU A 213 21.07 15.32 32.93
CA GLU A 213 20.10 15.33 31.83
C GLU A 213 18.82 14.59 32.24
N PRO A 214 17.95 15.21 33.05
CA PRO A 214 16.70 14.56 33.46
C PRO A 214 15.71 14.48 32.30
N VAL A 215 15.10 13.31 32.10
CA VAL A 215 13.93 13.14 31.24
C VAL A 215 12.70 13.57 32.02
N ILE A 216 12.06 14.66 31.62
CA ILE A 216 10.93 15.26 32.33
C ILE A 216 9.67 15.14 31.48
N THR A 217 8.61 14.62 32.06
CA THR A 217 7.26 14.69 31.50
C THR A 217 6.26 14.97 32.61
N PHE A 218 5.22 15.72 32.30
CA PHE A 218 4.23 16.14 33.28
C PHE A 218 2.89 16.44 32.63
N ASN A 219 1.87 16.53 33.48
CA ASN A 219 0.61 17.17 33.18
C ASN A 219 0.12 17.89 34.44
N ASP A 220 -1.15 18.30 34.47
CA ASP A 220 -1.69 18.99 35.64
C ASP A 220 -1.87 18.12 36.91
N ARG A 221 -1.59 16.82 36.83
CA ARG A 221 -1.82 15.85 37.92
C ARG A 221 -0.54 15.17 38.40
N TRP A 222 0.44 14.98 37.52
CA TRP A 222 1.68 14.28 37.82
C TRP A 222 2.90 14.95 37.21
N VAL A 223 4.02 14.85 37.92
CA VAL A 223 5.36 15.08 37.37
C VAL A 223 6.10 13.74 37.41
N VAL A 224 6.68 13.36 36.29
CA VAL A 224 7.56 12.20 36.18
C VAL A 224 8.93 12.67 35.70
N VAL A 225 9.95 12.39 36.51
CA VAL A 225 11.35 12.70 36.19
C VAL A 225 12.15 11.42 36.24
N ASN A 226 12.69 11.01 35.09
CA ASN A 226 13.27 9.69 34.88
C ASN A 226 12.26 8.59 35.26
N ARG A 227 12.46 7.93 36.39
CA ARG A 227 11.57 6.89 36.94
C ARG A 227 10.93 7.29 38.27
N LYS A 228 10.96 8.57 38.62
CA LYS A 228 10.38 9.12 39.85
C LYS A 228 9.08 9.86 39.50
N ALA A 229 7.95 9.44 40.06
CA ALA A 229 6.64 10.04 39.83
C ALA A 229 6.09 10.65 41.12
N ILE A 230 5.50 11.84 41.03
CA ILE A 230 4.91 12.54 42.16
C ILE A 230 3.66 13.33 41.75
N ARG A 231 2.66 13.35 42.62
CA ARG A 231 1.45 14.17 42.42
C ARG A 231 1.82 15.65 42.46
N VAL A 232 1.33 16.38 41.47
CA VAL A 232 1.35 17.84 41.49
C VAL A 232 0.53 18.31 42.70
N ASP A 233 0.98 19.37 43.37
CA ASP A 233 0.38 19.94 44.58
C ASP A 233 0.40 19.05 45.83
N SER A 234 1.23 17.98 45.87
CA SER A 234 1.53 17.20 47.09
C SER A 234 2.02 18.08 48.27
N ALA A 235 2.26 17.59 49.48
CA ALA A 235 2.86 18.45 50.52
C ALA A 235 4.36 18.70 50.24
N PRO A 236 4.94 19.89 50.52
CA PRO A 236 6.40 20.07 50.43
C PRO A 236 7.14 19.00 51.24
N GLY A 237 8.20 18.42 50.65
CA GLY A 237 8.93 17.29 51.26
C GLY A 237 8.31 15.90 51.04
N THR A 238 7.23 15.79 50.26
CA THR A 238 6.71 14.48 49.81
C THR A 238 7.74 13.84 48.88
N GLU A 239 8.15 12.61 49.18
CA GLU A 239 9.08 11.84 48.34
C GLU A 239 8.37 11.27 47.10
N PRO A 240 8.99 11.31 45.90
CA PRO A 240 8.42 10.72 44.70
C PRO A 240 8.48 9.19 44.75
N ALA A 241 7.45 8.54 44.20
CA ALA A 241 7.40 7.09 44.05
C ALA A 241 8.26 6.64 42.86
N THR A 242 8.94 5.49 42.98
CA THR A 242 9.61 4.87 41.83
C THR A 242 8.59 4.13 40.98
N VAL A 243 8.57 4.42 39.67
CA VAL A 243 7.71 3.77 38.68
C VAL A 243 8.55 2.99 37.67
N THR A 244 8.02 1.86 37.20
CA THR A 244 8.69 1.02 36.20
C THR A 244 7.85 1.00 34.94
N PHE A 245 8.47 1.28 33.80
CA PHE A 245 7.88 1.19 32.48
C PHE A 245 8.91 0.58 31.51
N PRO A 246 8.45 -0.09 30.45
CA PRO A 246 9.28 -0.93 29.60
C PRO A 246 10.32 -0.18 28.78
N TYR A 247 10.01 1.04 28.32
CA TYR A 247 10.81 1.79 27.35
C TYR A 247 11.06 3.23 27.81
N ASN A 248 11.09 4.20 26.89
CA ASN A 248 11.25 5.63 27.22
C ASN A 248 9.92 6.23 27.65
N ALA A 249 9.94 7.16 28.60
CA ALA A 249 8.77 7.96 28.97
C ALA A 249 8.48 8.97 27.85
N LEU A 250 7.28 8.91 27.26
CA LEU A 250 6.87 9.74 26.14
C LEU A 250 5.95 10.90 26.58
N GLY A 251 5.08 10.67 27.56
CA GLY A 251 4.08 11.65 28.00
C GLY A 251 3.26 11.18 29.18
N VAL A 252 2.77 12.09 30.02
CA VAL A 252 1.74 11.78 31.03
C VAL A 252 0.37 12.21 30.50
N VAL A 253 -0.57 11.27 30.44
CA VAL A 253 -1.96 11.51 30.03
C VAL A 253 -2.90 11.06 31.14
N GLY A 254 -3.61 12.01 31.76
CA GLY A 254 -4.40 11.74 32.96
C GLY A 254 -3.57 11.16 34.11
N ASP A 255 -3.89 9.94 34.52
CA ASP A 255 -3.19 9.17 35.56
C ASP A 255 -2.23 8.11 35.00
N GLN A 256 -1.95 8.15 33.69
CA GLN A 256 -1.12 7.17 32.98
C GLN A 256 0.18 7.81 32.51
N ILE A 257 1.31 7.11 32.70
CA ILE A 257 2.53 7.39 31.95
C ILE A 257 2.54 6.55 30.69
N LEU A 258 2.69 7.19 29.54
CA LEU A 258 2.83 6.54 28.24
C LEU A 258 4.30 6.33 27.94
N SER A 259 4.63 5.11 27.51
CA SER A 259 5.98 4.68 27.18
C SER A 259 6.04 3.92 25.88
N GLY A 260 7.11 4.09 25.13
CA GLY A 260 7.35 3.45 23.84
C GLY A 260 8.80 3.63 23.42
N ASN A 261 9.19 2.97 22.32
CA ASN A 261 10.54 3.09 21.79
C ASN A 261 10.54 3.87 20.47
N PRO A 262 10.99 5.14 20.46
CA PRO A 262 11.07 5.95 19.24
C PRO A 262 12.25 5.54 18.33
N GLU A 263 13.15 4.67 18.78
CA GLU A 263 14.28 4.18 17.99
C GLU A 263 14.06 2.73 17.54
N PHE A 264 14.45 2.46 16.29
CA PHE A 264 14.19 1.24 15.53
C PHE A 264 14.65 -0.02 16.30
N THR A 265 13.71 -0.93 16.62
CA THR A 265 13.96 -2.11 17.48
C THR A 265 13.78 -3.45 16.77
N SER A 266 14.39 -4.48 17.35
CA SER A 266 14.63 -5.82 16.80
C SER A 266 13.44 -6.79 16.86
N SER A 267 12.26 -6.38 17.38
CA SER A 267 11.09 -7.25 17.47
C SER A 267 9.76 -6.49 17.41
N ASP A 268 8.71 -7.11 16.87
CA ASP A 268 7.37 -6.50 16.73
C ASP A 268 6.73 -6.10 18.06
N ALA A 269 7.09 -6.75 19.17
CA ALA A 269 6.56 -6.44 20.50
C ALA A 269 7.09 -5.10 21.06
N ASP A 270 8.21 -4.61 20.54
CA ASP A 270 8.83 -3.35 20.94
C ASP A 270 8.26 -2.14 20.20
N LEU A 271 7.44 -2.36 19.17
CA LEU A 271 6.79 -1.34 18.37
C LEU A 271 5.45 -0.90 18.99
N ALA A 272 5.30 -0.84 20.32
CA ALA A 272 3.99 -0.60 20.94
C ALA A 272 4.00 0.60 21.90
N LEU A 273 2.90 1.36 21.89
CA LEU A 273 2.63 2.39 22.89
C LEU A 273 1.98 1.74 24.12
N THR A 274 2.65 1.79 25.26
CA THR A 274 2.22 1.18 26.51
C THR A 274 1.80 2.24 27.52
N ALA A 275 0.66 2.05 28.19
CA ALA A 275 0.25 2.82 29.36
C ALA A 275 0.63 2.08 30.65
N VAL A 276 1.16 2.83 31.62
CA VAL A 276 1.36 2.37 33.00
C VAL A 276 0.66 3.33 33.95
N SER A 277 -0.19 2.78 34.82
CA SER A 277 -0.93 3.57 35.80
C SER A 277 0.02 4.08 36.88
N LEU A 278 0.08 5.40 37.06
CA LEU A 278 0.85 6.03 38.12
C LEU A 278 0.20 5.84 39.52
N VAL A 279 -1.04 5.33 39.56
CA VAL A 279 -1.77 5.04 40.79
C VAL A 279 -1.60 3.57 41.21
N THR A 280 -1.75 2.64 40.26
CA THR A 280 -1.83 1.19 40.57
C THR A 280 -0.61 0.40 40.09
N GLY A 281 0.20 0.96 39.19
CA GLY A 281 1.27 0.23 38.50
C GLY A 281 0.77 -0.74 37.41
N ALA A 282 -0.53 -0.83 37.17
CA ALA A 282 -1.09 -1.68 36.11
C ALA A 282 -0.57 -1.24 34.73
N ARG A 283 -0.24 -2.21 33.88
CA ARG A 283 0.33 -2.01 32.54
C ARG A 283 -0.60 -2.59 31.49
N ARG A 284 -0.75 -1.89 30.36
CA ARG A 284 -1.36 -2.44 29.14
C ARG A 284 -0.87 -1.75 27.87
N THR A 285 -1.07 -2.41 26.73
CA THR A 285 -0.87 -1.79 25.42
C THR A 285 -2.04 -0.86 25.06
N VAL A 286 -1.71 0.30 24.49
CA VAL A 286 -2.66 1.30 23.99
C VAL A 286 -2.74 1.24 22.46
N LEU A 287 -1.59 1.19 21.79
CA LEU A 287 -1.48 1.03 20.34
C LEU A 287 -0.39 0.01 20.02
N ASP A 288 -0.71 -0.94 19.14
CA ASP A 288 0.28 -1.80 18.50
C ASP A 288 0.92 -1.06 17.31
N HIS A 289 2.14 -1.43 16.93
CA HIS A 289 2.88 -0.84 15.80
C HIS A 289 2.98 0.71 15.86
N ALA A 290 3.14 1.27 17.07
CA ALA A 290 3.54 2.63 17.36
C ALA A 290 5.08 2.71 17.46
N ASP A 291 5.71 2.91 16.31
CA ASP A 291 7.17 3.07 16.14
C ASP A 291 7.52 4.42 15.49
N GLY A 292 6.54 5.31 15.37
CA GLY A 292 6.68 6.64 14.78
C GLY A 292 7.00 7.73 15.78
N ALA A 293 6.75 8.98 15.37
CA ALA A 293 6.92 10.14 16.25
C ALA A 293 5.81 10.25 17.30
N TYR A 294 6.14 10.97 18.38
CA TYR A 294 5.22 11.27 19.47
C TYR A 294 5.29 12.76 19.81
N GLN A 295 4.16 13.34 20.24
CA GLN A 295 4.10 14.73 20.67
C GLN A 295 3.09 14.92 21.78
N VAL A 296 3.52 15.41 22.94
CA VAL A 296 2.60 15.81 24.02
C VAL A 296 1.82 17.05 23.57
N THR A 297 0.51 17.04 23.81
CA THR A 297 -0.38 18.16 23.46
C THR A 297 -0.53 19.11 24.66
N ALA A 298 -0.81 20.38 24.39
CA ALA A 298 -0.91 21.41 25.45
C ALA A 298 -2.06 21.17 26.45
N ASP A 299 -3.09 20.42 26.03
CA ASP A 299 -4.26 20.04 26.82
C ASP A 299 -4.06 18.74 27.64
N GLY A 300 -2.84 18.19 27.70
CA GLY A 300 -2.54 17.02 28.54
C GLY A 300 -2.74 15.66 27.86
N GLY A 301 -2.88 15.63 26.54
CA GLY A 301 -2.91 14.43 25.70
C GLY A 301 -1.56 14.08 25.07
N LEU A 302 -1.57 13.08 24.19
CA LEU A 302 -0.41 12.66 23.39
C LEU A 302 -0.83 12.34 21.96
N LEU A 303 -0.10 12.83 20.97
CA LEU A 303 -0.14 12.32 19.60
C LEU A 303 0.86 11.19 19.42
N ALA A 304 0.45 10.13 18.72
CA ALA A 304 1.27 8.98 18.41
C ALA A 304 1.06 8.55 16.95
N ASP A 305 2.14 8.44 16.20
CA ASP A 305 2.11 7.83 14.86
C ASP A 305 2.25 6.30 14.97
N ALA A 306 1.23 5.58 14.47
CA ALA A 306 1.15 4.13 14.58
C ALA A 306 0.40 3.50 13.40
N GLY A 307 0.70 2.23 13.12
CA GLY A 307 -0.01 1.48 12.09
C GLY A 307 0.72 0.22 11.63
N LYS A 308 -0.04 -0.79 11.22
CA LYS A 308 0.47 -2.13 10.87
C LYS A 308 1.31 -2.16 9.59
N SER A 309 1.15 -1.15 8.73
CA SER A 309 1.91 -1.02 7.49
C SER A 309 1.97 0.44 7.07
N SER A 310 2.83 0.76 6.10
CA SER A 310 2.86 2.07 5.46
C SER A 310 1.52 2.50 4.84
N SER A 311 0.71 1.53 4.41
CA SER A 311 -0.59 1.76 3.76
C SER A 311 -1.76 1.82 4.74
N ASP A 312 -1.50 1.56 6.02
CA ASP A 312 -2.46 1.61 7.12
C ASP A 312 -1.79 2.30 8.32
N ARG A 313 -1.44 3.57 8.11
CA ARG A 313 -0.69 4.39 9.05
C ARG A 313 -1.51 5.62 9.44
N HIS A 314 -1.59 5.89 10.74
CA HIS A 314 -2.41 6.98 11.28
C HIS A 314 -1.69 7.68 12.43
N VAL A 315 -1.98 8.98 12.58
CA VAL A 315 -1.75 9.70 13.82
C VAL A 315 -2.96 9.48 14.72
N TYR A 316 -2.70 9.00 15.92
CA TYR A 316 -3.67 8.83 16.99
C TYR A 316 -3.53 9.94 18.01
N ARG A 317 -4.66 10.43 18.50
CA ARG A 317 -4.72 11.28 19.69
C ARG A 317 -5.12 10.42 20.88
N VAL A 318 -4.28 10.43 21.91
CA VAL A 318 -4.46 9.71 23.16
C VAL A 318 -4.90 10.69 24.24
N LEU A 319 -6.05 10.42 24.84
CA LEU A 319 -6.69 11.26 25.85
C LEU A 319 -7.05 10.45 27.09
N PRO A 320 -7.14 11.09 28.27
CA PRO A 320 -7.58 10.41 29.47
C PRO A 320 -9.06 10.03 29.39
N THR A 321 -9.42 8.92 30.01
CA THR A 321 -10.81 8.47 30.19
C THR A 321 -11.28 8.70 31.62
N ALA A 322 -12.60 8.70 31.84
CA ALA A 322 -13.20 9.04 33.13
C ALA A 322 -12.85 8.03 34.25
N ASP A 323 -12.51 6.79 33.90
CA ASP A 323 -12.06 5.73 34.79
C ASP A 323 -10.57 5.81 35.15
N GLY A 324 -9.85 6.84 34.69
CA GLY A 324 -8.44 7.06 34.98
C GLY A 324 -7.48 6.32 34.04
N ASP A 325 -8.00 5.73 32.97
CA ASP A 325 -7.22 5.13 31.88
C ASP A 325 -7.04 6.11 30.70
N VAL A 326 -6.66 5.61 29.52
CA VAL A 326 -6.52 6.36 28.27
C VAL A 326 -7.22 5.70 27.09
N SER A 327 -7.69 6.50 26.15
CA SER A 327 -8.22 6.04 24.86
C SER A 327 -7.45 6.68 23.71
N ALA A 328 -7.13 5.90 22.67
CA ALA A 328 -6.52 6.38 21.45
C ALA A 328 -7.56 6.42 20.31
N GLN A 329 -7.62 7.52 19.59
CA GLN A 329 -8.51 7.70 18.43
C GLN A 329 -7.71 8.18 17.22
N PRO A 330 -7.90 7.61 16.03
CA PRO A 330 -7.24 8.10 14.83
C PRO A 330 -7.78 9.50 14.49
N VAL A 331 -6.87 10.45 14.31
CA VAL A 331 -7.21 11.85 13.99
C VAL A 331 -6.70 12.28 12.62
N PHE A 332 -5.78 11.52 12.03
CA PHE A 332 -5.24 11.79 10.70
C PHE A 332 -4.69 10.51 10.09
N THR A 333 -5.04 10.25 8.83
CA THR A 333 -4.46 9.14 8.06
C THR A 333 -3.23 9.62 7.32
N VAL A 334 -2.09 9.00 7.58
CA VAL A 334 -0.81 9.33 6.96
C VAL A 334 -0.81 8.75 5.55
N PRO A 335 -0.74 9.58 4.49
CA PRO A 335 -0.70 9.05 3.14
C PRO A 335 0.58 8.22 2.92
N PRO A 336 0.47 7.01 2.34
CA PRO A 336 1.65 6.23 2.01
C PRO A 336 2.47 6.93 0.93
N GLY A 337 3.79 6.86 1.05
CA GLY A 337 4.69 7.26 -0.02
C GLY A 337 4.50 6.36 -1.24
N ARG A 338 4.33 6.97 -2.42
CA ARG A 338 4.22 6.24 -3.70
C ARG A 338 5.57 5.68 -4.13
N ALA A 339 5.61 4.40 -4.48
CA ALA A 339 6.71 3.75 -5.17
C ALA A 339 6.43 3.65 -6.68
N ALA A 340 7.48 3.57 -7.48
CA ALA A 340 7.36 3.39 -8.92
C ALA A 340 6.86 1.96 -9.23
N VAL A 341 5.90 1.87 -10.15
CA VAL A 341 5.46 0.58 -10.69
C VAL A 341 6.22 0.37 -11.98
N ASP A 342 7.09 -0.63 -12.03
CA ASP A 342 7.90 -0.97 -13.21
C ASP A 342 7.21 -2.02 -14.09
N GLY A 343 6.34 -2.85 -13.51
CA GLY A 343 5.56 -3.84 -14.24
C GLY A 343 4.18 -4.12 -13.65
N LEU A 344 3.25 -4.51 -14.53
CA LEU A 344 1.89 -4.90 -14.22
C LEU A 344 1.60 -6.33 -14.67
N MET A 345 0.87 -7.04 -13.82
CA MET A 345 0.38 -8.38 -14.04
C MET A 345 -1.02 -8.47 -13.43
N LEU A 346 -1.94 -9.12 -14.12
CA LEU A 346 -3.31 -9.26 -13.63
C LEU A 346 -3.80 -10.66 -13.99
N ALA A 347 -4.16 -11.46 -12.98
CA ALA A 347 -4.73 -12.79 -13.21
C ALA A 347 -5.52 -13.30 -12.01
N GLY A 348 -6.67 -13.91 -12.28
CA GLY A 348 -7.46 -14.60 -11.27
C GLY A 348 -7.93 -13.68 -10.15
N GLY A 349 -8.29 -12.44 -10.47
CA GLY A 349 -8.75 -11.47 -9.46
C GLY A 349 -7.64 -10.97 -8.52
N GLU A 350 -6.38 -11.00 -8.95
CA GLU A 350 -5.24 -10.44 -8.22
C GLU A 350 -4.43 -9.55 -9.16
N LEU A 351 -4.21 -8.28 -8.76
CA LEU A 351 -3.28 -7.37 -9.42
C LEU A 351 -1.91 -7.56 -8.78
N LEU A 352 -0.88 -7.83 -9.57
CA LEU A 352 0.51 -7.81 -9.13
C LEU A 352 1.23 -6.61 -9.76
N MET A 353 1.86 -5.80 -8.92
CA MET A 353 2.71 -4.69 -9.29
C MET A 353 4.16 -5.06 -9.00
N PHE A 354 5.01 -5.00 -10.01
CA PHE A 354 6.45 -5.18 -9.87
C PHE A 354 7.10 -3.81 -9.75
N GLY A 355 8.01 -3.64 -8.80
CA GLY A 355 8.86 -2.45 -8.72
C GLY A 355 9.49 -2.23 -7.36
N ASN A 356 10.14 -1.09 -7.23
CA ASN A 356 10.94 -0.75 -6.06
C ASN A 356 10.13 -0.09 -4.94
N ALA A 357 9.63 -0.90 -4.00
CA ALA A 357 8.91 -0.41 -2.82
C ALA A 357 9.76 -0.43 -1.54
N THR A 358 11.08 -0.55 -1.63
CA THR A 358 11.99 -0.50 -0.47
C THR A 358 12.99 0.64 -0.61
N SER A 359 13.58 1.10 0.49
CA SER A 359 14.64 2.13 0.42
C SER A 359 16.01 1.56 0.04
N VAL A 360 16.12 0.24 -0.16
CA VAL A 360 17.39 -0.49 -0.33
C VAL A 360 17.70 -0.76 -1.82
N GLY A 361 16.83 -0.34 -2.73
CA GLY A 361 17.07 -0.45 -4.17
C GLY A 361 16.77 -1.82 -4.78
N TRP A 362 15.99 -2.67 -4.09
CA TRP A 362 15.57 -3.97 -4.62
C TRP A 362 14.11 -4.00 -5.06
N ASP A 363 13.86 -4.63 -6.21
CA ASP A 363 12.51 -4.79 -6.75
C ASP A 363 11.85 -6.06 -6.21
N ALA A 364 10.53 -6.04 -6.12
CA ALA A 364 9.73 -7.22 -5.82
C ALA A 364 8.34 -7.09 -6.44
N ALA A 365 7.61 -8.20 -6.51
CA ALA A 365 6.20 -8.21 -6.85
C ALA A 365 5.34 -8.05 -5.60
N TYR A 366 4.38 -7.13 -5.67
CA TYR A 366 3.40 -6.84 -4.63
C TYR A 366 2.00 -7.09 -5.17
N ALA A 367 1.22 -7.91 -4.47
CA ALA A 367 -0.12 -8.25 -4.87
C ALA A 367 -1.17 -7.41 -4.14
N VAL A 368 -2.24 -7.07 -4.85
CA VAL A 368 -3.46 -6.45 -4.34
C VAL A 368 -4.64 -7.35 -4.75
N PRO A 369 -5.35 -7.97 -3.80
CA PRO A 369 -6.52 -8.80 -4.11
C PRO A 369 -7.70 -7.94 -4.57
N LEU A 370 -8.41 -8.42 -5.59
CA LEU A 370 -9.58 -7.75 -6.16
C LEU A 370 -10.88 -8.51 -5.85
N ASP A 371 -11.96 -7.77 -5.65
CA ASP A 371 -13.30 -8.34 -5.63
C ASP A 371 -13.81 -8.67 -7.05
N ALA A 372 -15.00 -9.25 -7.16
CA ALA A 372 -15.61 -9.60 -8.43
C ALA A 372 -15.91 -8.38 -9.33
N SER A 373 -15.97 -7.17 -8.77
CA SER A 373 -16.13 -5.92 -9.52
C SER A 373 -14.80 -5.28 -9.92
N GLY A 374 -13.66 -5.87 -9.53
CA GLY A 374 -12.33 -5.35 -9.83
C GLY A 374 -11.80 -4.33 -8.83
N LYS A 375 -12.41 -4.20 -7.66
CA LYS A 375 -11.96 -3.24 -6.65
C LYS A 375 -10.95 -3.87 -5.68
N PRO A 376 -9.88 -3.16 -5.30
CA PRO A 376 -8.99 -3.58 -4.22
C PRO A 376 -9.75 -3.89 -2.93
N THR A 377 -9.47 -5.04 -2.33
CA THR A 377 -10.11 -5.50 -1.07
C THR A 377 -9.18 -5.42 0.14
N GLY A 378 -7.92 -5.05 -0.05
CA GLY A 378 -6.92 -4.94 1.00
C GLY A 378 -5.66 -4.22 0.54
N PRO A 379 -4.70 -4.00 1.47
CA PRO A 379 -3.42 -3.38 1.16
C PRO A 379 -2.56 -4.29 0.27
N GLN A 380 -1.51 -3.70 -0.31
CA GLN A 380 -0.51 -4.48 -1.04
C GLN A 380 0.23 -5.45 -0.10
N VAL A 381 0.63 -6.61 -0.62
CA VAL A 381 1.42 -7.61 0.11
C VAL A 381 2.58 -8.08 -0.78
N ARG A 382 3.81 -8.16 -0.24
CA ARG A 382 4.95 -8.73 -0.98
C ARG A 382 4.70 -10.20 -1.30
N ARG A 383 4.97 -10.62 -2.54
CA ARG A 383 4.70 -11.99 -3.03
C ARG A 383 5.89 -12.61 -3.77
N SER A 384 7.05 -11.98 -3.69
CA SER A 384 8.28 -12.52 -4.27
C SER A 384 9.47 -12.19 -3.40
N PRO A 385 10.57 -12.96 -3.56
CA PRO A 385 11.88 -12.52 -3.13
C PRO A 385 12.21 -11.14 -3.70
N TYR A 386 13.14 -10.47 -3.04
CA TYR A 386 13.82 -9.33 -3.64
C TYR A 386 14.64 -9.79 -4.85
N VAL A 387 14.57 -9.03 -5.93
CA VAL A 387 15.30 -9.32 -7.17
C VAL A 387 16.35 -8.24 -7.37
N ASP A 388 17.61 -8.66 -7.50
CA ASP A 388 18.79 -7.82 -7.66
C ASP A 388 19.13 -7.50 -9.11
N SER A 389 18.89 -8.46 -10.01
CA SER A 389 18.98 -8.29 -11.45
C SER A 389 17.63 -7.85 -12.01
N SER A 390 17.62 -6.79 -12.83
CA SER A 390 16.40 -6.40 -13.53
C SER A 390 15.84 -7.58 -14.34
N PRO A 391 14.53 -7.88 -14.28
CA PRO A 391 13.88 -8.80 -15.22
C PRO A 391 13.78 -8.20 -16.64
N CYS A 392 14.49 -7.10 -16.89
CA CYS A 392 14.78 -6.56 -18.21
C CYS A 392 15.95 -7.25 -18.88
N LEU A 393 15.82 -7.36 -20.19
CA LEU A 393 16.98 -7.44 -21.06
C LEU A 393 17.40 -6.01 -21.45
N GLY A 394 18.70 -5.76 -21.59
CA GLY A 394 19.22 -4.43 -21.92
C GLY A 394 18.62 -3.86 -23.21
N GLY A 395 18.04 -2.65 -23.14
CA GLY A 395 17.39 -2.00 -24.29
C GLY A 395 16.04 -2.60 -24.72
N ASP A 396 15.46 -3.49 -23.92
CA ASP A 396 14.22 -4.18 -24.27
C ASP A 396 12.96 -3.36 -23.95
N ALA A 397 12.23 -2.98 -25.00
CA ALA A 397 10.93 -2.32 -24.89
C ALA A 397 9.80 -3.25 -24.39
N ALA A 398 10.07 -4.55 -24.24
CA ALA A 398 9.14 -5.52 -23.65
C ALA A 398 9.48 -5.86 -22.19
N CYS A 399 10.39 -5.13 -21.54
CA CYS A 399 10.71 -5.30 -20.13
C CYS A 399 9.64 -4.67 -19.21
N PRO A 400 9.24 -5.29 -18.09
CA PRO A 400 9.75 -6.54 -17.53
C PRO A 400 9.11 -7.79 -18.12
N GLN A 401 9.91 -8.87 -18.22
CA GLN A 401 9.46 -10.19 -18.66
C GLN A 401 8.70 -10.88 -17.53
N LEU A 402 7.42 -10.56 -17.40
CA LEU A 402 6.53 -11.04 -16.35
C LEU A 402 5.31 -11.72 -16.95
N GLU A 403 4.88 -12.84 -16.38
CA GLU A 403 3.65 -13.51 -16.80
C GLU A 403 2.90 -14.06 -15.58
N ALA A 404 1.70 -13.54 -15.33
CA ALA A 404 0.83 -14.08 -14.30
C ALA A 404 0.28 -15.45 -14.72
N LEU A 405 0.38 -16.45 -13.84
CA LEU A 405 0.01 -17.84 -14.14
C LEU A 405 -1.42 -18.19 -13.72
N GLY A 406 -2.09 -17.26 -13.01
CA GLY A 406 -3.48 -17.36 -12.54
C GLY A 406 -3.70 -18.27 -11.33
N ASP A 407 -2.65 -18.86 -10.78
CA ASP A 407 -2.71 -19.81 -9.66
C ASP A 407 -2.13 -19.23 -8.35
N GLY A 408 -2.03 -17.89 -8.33
CA GLY A 408 -1.36 -17.11 -7.29
C GLY A 408 0.16 -16.97 -7.51
N ARG A 409 0.70 -17.61 -8.55
CA ARG A 409 2.09 -17.47 -8.99
C ARG A 409 2.23 -16.59 -10.23
N PHE A 410 3.45 -16.12 -10.44
CA PHE A 410 3.87 -15.46 -11.66
C PHE A 410 5.25 -15.97 -12.07
N ALA A 411 5.53 -15.95 -13.37
CA ALA A 411 6.83 -16.26 -13.93
C ALA A 411 7.59 -14.97 -14.25
N TYR A 412 8.91 -15.03 -14.08
CA TYR A 412 9.83 -13.99 -14.55
C TYR A 412 11.11 -14.61 -15.10
N LEU A 413 11.79 -13.87 -15.97
CA LEU A 413 13.06 -14.31 -16.55
C LEU A 413 14.22 -13.77 -15.72
N PHE A 414 15.16 -14.64 -15.36
CA PHE A 414 16.41 -14.26 -14.71
C PHE A 414 17.58 -14.54 -15.65
N THR A 415 18.50 -13.59 -15.75
CA THR A 415 19.72 -13.71 -16.58
C THR A 415 20.94 -13.73 -15.66
N GLY A 416 21.67 -14.84 -15.67
CA GLY A 416 22.89 -15.02 -14.91
C GLY A 416 24.04 -14.15 -15.43
N THR A 417 25.11 -14.06 -14.63
CA THR A 417 26.34 -13.35 -15.00
C THR A 417 27.07 -13.96 -16.20
N ASP A 418 26.79 -15.22 -16.52
CA ASP A 418 27.22 -15.93 -17.72
C ASP A 418 26.37 -15.61 -18.97
N GLY A 419 25.35 -14.76 -18.82
CA GLY A 419 24.41 -14.39 -19.86
C GLY A 419 23.35 -15.46 -20.17
N LYS A 420 23.31 -16.56 -19.41
CA LYS A 420 22.31 -17.61 -19.58
C LYS A 420 21.05 -17.31 -18.78
N GLU A 421 19.92 -17.72 -19.32
CA GLU A 421 18.62 -17.42 -18.77
C GLU A 421 18.02 -18.62 -18.03
N SER A 422 17.22 -18.33 -17.02
CA SER A 422 16.38 -19.28 -16.30
C SER A 422 14.98 -18.71 -16.12
N VAL A 423 13.96 -19.57 -16.24
CA VAL A 423 12.59 -19.20 -15.93
C VAL A 423 12.39 -19.40 -14.44
N HIS A 424 12.04 -18.34 -13.74
CA HIS A 424 11.73 -18.38 -12.32
C HIS A 424 10.22 -18.28 -12.13
N VAL A 425 9.70 -18.96 -11.11
CA VAL A 425 8.31 -18.87 -10.68
C VAL A 425 8.26 -18.55 -9.19
N ALA A 426 7.56 -17.46 -8.84
CA ALA A 426 7.35 -17.00 -7.48
C ALA A 426 5.86 -16.70 -7.25
N GLY A 427 5.48 -16.22 -6.06
CA GLY A 427 4.10 -15.79 -5.78
C GLY A 427 3.42 -16.52 -4.62
N LEU A 428 3.91 -17.69 -4.19
CA LEU A 428 3.30 -18.42 -3.08
C LEU A 428 3.80 -17.98 -1.69
N GLY A 429 5.01 -17.44 -1.61
CA GLY A 429 5.64 -16.89 -0.41
C GLY A 429 6.47 -15.64 -0.73
N THR A 430 7.05 -15.04 0.30
CA THR A 430 7.82 -13.78 0.18
C THR A 430 9.28 -13.98 -0.20
N ASP A 431 9.85 -15.16 0.04
CA ASP A 431 11.30 -15.38 -0.08
C ASP A 431 11.62 -16.72 -0.78
N THR A 432 10.63 -17.29 -1.47
CA THR A 432 10.74 -18.57 -2.17
C THR A 432 10.43 -18.41 -3.65
N TYR A 433 11.24 -19.05 -4.48
CA TYR A 433 10.98 -19.24 -5.91
C TYR A 433 11.45 -20.63 -6.32
N SER A 434 10.98 -21.10 -7.48
CA SER A 434 11.50 -22.26 -8.18
C SER A 434 12.10 -21.80 -9.50
N ALA A 435 13.11 -22.49 -9.99
CA ALA A 435 13.79 -22.13 -11.24
C ALA A 435 13.91 -23.33 -12.19
N GLU A 436 13.90 -23.04 -13.49
CA GLU A 436 14.29 -23.97 -14.55
C GLU A 436 15.32 -23.28 -15.46
N PRO A 437 16.59 -23.76 -15.49
CA PRO A 437 17.59 -23.27 -16.42
C PRO A 437 17.19 -23.52 -17.87
N THR A 438 17.25 -22.48 -18.71
CA THR A 438 16.88 -22.63 -20.12
C THR A 438 18.07 -23.07 -20.99
N GLY A 439 19.29 -22.79 -20.56
CA GLY A 439 20.51 -22.98 -21.36
C GLY A 439 20.66 -22.01 -22.54
N SER A 440 19.70 -21.11 -22.74
CA SER A 440 19.66 -20.11 -23.82
C SER A 440 19.90 -18.70 -23.28
N ALA A 441 20.10 -17.75 -24.20
CA ALA A 441 20.25 -16.33 -23.91
C ALA A 441 19.39 -15.48 -24.86
N GLY A 442 19.01 -14.27 -24.46
CA GLY A 442 18.20 -13.34 -25.25
C GLY A 442 16.78 -13.83 -25.54
N GLY A 443 16.24 -14.70 -24.68
CA GLY A 443 14.91 -15.27 -24.83
C GLY A 443 13.80 -14.40 -24.28
N ARG A 444 12.57 -14.93 -24.29
CA ARG A 444 11.35 -14.26 -23.82
C ARG A 444 10.37 -15.26 -23.23
N ILE A 445 9.62 -14.84 -22.21
CA ILE A 445 8.45 -15.61 -21.75
C ILE A 445 7.33 -15.36 -22.76
N GLY A 446 6.81 -16.44 -23.36
CA GLY A 446 5.72 -16.35 -24.32
C GLY A 446 4.36 -16.25 -23.65
N THR A 447 4.03 -17.23 -22.81
CA THR A 447 2.82 -17.28 -21.98
C THR A 447 2.97 -18.39 -20.94
N GLY A 448 2.10 -18.44 -19.95
CA GLY A 448 2.05 -19.53 -18.98
C GLY A 448 0.65 -19.71 -18.39
N THR A 449 0.41 -20.84 -17.75
CA THR A 449 -0.81 -21.08 -16.96
C THR A 449 -0.53 -22.14 -15.91
N GLY A 450 -0.83 -21.84 -14.65
CA GLY A 450 -0.57 -22.73 -13.53
C GLY A 450 0.90 -23.13 -13.46
N ARG A 451 1.19 -24.42 -13.66
CA ARG A 451 2.55 -24.99 -13.57
C ARG A 451 3.39 -24.89 -14.84
N TYR A 452 2.80 -24.55 -15.99
CA TYR A 452 3.53 -24.57 -17.26
C TYR A 452 3.84 -23.16 -17.75
N VAL A 453 5.09 -22.92 -18.15
CA VAL A 453 5.58 -21.65 -18.71
C VAL A 453 6.28 -21.92 -20.04
N LEU A 454 5.85 -21.22 -21.09
CA LEU A 454 6.47 -21.26 -22.40
C LEU A 454 7.62 -20.25 -22.47
N TYR A 455 8.82 -20.75 -22.75
CA TYR A 455 10.01 -19.94 -22.97
C TYR A 455 10.44 -20.02 -24.44
N ASN A 456 10.69 -18.85 -25.04
CA ASN A 456 11.20 -18.70 -26.40
C ASN A 456 12.66 -18.23 -26.36
N GLY A 457 13.60 -19.14 -26.53
CA GLY A 457 15.03 -18.84 -26.53
C GLY A 457 15.49 -18.02 -27.73
N GLY A 458 16.49 -17.17 -27.50
CA GLY A 458 17.20 -16.43 -28.55
C GLY A 458 18.37 -17.22 -29.13
N THR A 459 19.36 -17.54 -28.29
CA THR A 459 20.59 -18.24 -28.67
C THR A 459 20.90 -19.40 -27.70
N PRO A 460 20.76 -20.68 -28.12
CA PRO A 460 20.18 -21.10 -29.39
C PRO A 460 18.67 -20.78 -29.49
N ALA A 461 18.15 -20.71 -30.71
CA ALA A 461 16.74 -20.42 -30.99
C ALA A 461 15.84 -21.65 -30.75
N THR A 462 15.70 -22.04 -29.48
CA THR A 462 14.86 -23.14 -29.02
C THR A 462 13.58 -22.62 -28.37
N GLN A 463 12.55 -23.46 -28.26
CA GLN A 463 11.34 -23.18 -27.50
C GLN A 463 11.13 -24.30 -26.49
N LYS A 464 11.04 -23.93 -25.22
CA LYS A 464 10.91 -24.85 -24.10
C LYS A 464 9.60 -24.62 -23.36
N VAL A 465 9.04 -25.70 -22.81
CA VAL A 465 7.98 -25.62 -21.81
C VAL A 465 8.57 -26.03 -20.48
N ALA A 466 8.74 -25.07 -19.58
CA ALA A 466 9.11 -25.33 -18.19
C ALA A 466 7.87 -25.77 -17.42
N ASP A 467 8.02 -26.82 -16.62
CA ASP A 467 7.01 -27.38 -15.73
C ASP A 467 7.44 -27.22 -14.27
N PHE A 468 6.59 -26.60 -13.46
CA PHE A 468 6.80 -26.34 -12.04
C PHE A 468 5.81 -27.13 -11.17
N PRO A 469 6.05 -28.44 -10.94
CA PRO A 469 5.26 -29.27 -10.05
C PRO A 469 5.14 -28.70 -8.64
N ARG A 470 4.11 -29.15 -7.91
CA ARG A 470 3.94 -28.81 -6.50
C ARG A 470 5.12 -29.34 -5.69
N GLY A 471 5.80 -28.44 -4.97
CA GLY A 471 6.81 -28.80 -3.98
C GLY A 471 8.17 -29.23 -4.55
N ALA A 472 8.43 -28.93 -5.82
CA ALA A 472 9.73 -29.18 -6.44
C ALA A 472 10.16 -27.99 -7.32
N ASP A 473 11.42 -28.00 -7.74
CA ASP A 473 11.93 -27.07 -8.75
C ASP A 473 11.36 -27.36 -10.14
N GLY A 474 11.68 -26.47 -11.08
CA GLY A 474 11.23 -26.62 -12.46
C GLY A 474 11.96 -27.74 -13.20
N GLU A 475 11.32 -28.25 -14.25
CA GLU A 475 11.92 -29.15 -15.23
C GLU A 475 11.46 -28.81 -16.65
N THR A 476 12.27 -29.13 -17.66
CA THR A 476 11.86 -29.00 -19.06
C THR A 476 10.91 -30.14 -19.46
N ALA A 477 9.61 -29.85 -19.56
CA ALA A 477 8.61 -30.82 -20.03
C ALA A 477 8.66 -31.06 -21.55
N LEU A 478 9.09 -30.06 -22.32
CA LEU A 478 9.23 -30.15 -23.77
C LEU A 478 10.32 -29.19 -24.27
N ASP A 479 11.14 -29.66 -25.22
CA ASP A 479 12.14 -28.86 -25.93
C ASP A 479 11.98 -29.07 -27.45
N ARG A 480 11.91 -27.99 -28.22
CA ARG A 480 11.61 -28.03 -29.65
C ARG A 480 12.08 -26.80 -30.40
N THR A 481 11.99 -26.86 -31.73
CA THR A 481 12.14 -25.69 -32.60
C THR A 481 11.06 -24.65 -32.31
N ARG A 482 11.44 -23.37 -32.31
CA ARG A 482 10.53 -22.26 -32.07
C ARG A 482 9.44 -22.14 -33.13
N SER A 483 8.18 -22.07 -32.70
CA SER A 483 7.01 -21.78 -33.53
C SER A 483 6.02 -20.88 -32.77
N ALA A 484 4.96 -20.41 -33.44
CA ALA A 484 3.80 -19.85 -32.74
C ALA A 484 3.28 -20.88 -31.73
N ALA A 485 2.97 -20.44 -30.51
CA ALA A 485 2.49 -21.34 -29.47
C ALA A 485 1.79 -20.59 -28.34
N ALA A 486 0.83 -21.27 -27.70
CA ALA A 486 0.16 -20.81 -26.49
C ALA A 486 0.00 -21.94 -25.48
N ILE A 487 -0.02 -21.60 -24.19
CA ILE A 487 -0.35 -22.52 -23.10
C ILE A 487 -1.63 -22.05 -22.43
N TRP A 488 -2.58 -22.97 -22.28
CA TRP A 488 -3.77 -22.79 -21.45
C TRP A 488 -4.07 -24.07 -20.68
N GLY A 489 -3.92 -24.03 -19.36
CA GLY A 489 -3.91 -25.24 -18.52
C GLY A 489 -2.76 -26.17 -18.92
N GLN A 490 -3.05 -27.47 -19.04
CA GLN A 490 -2.10 -28.49 -19.48
C GLN A 490 -1.94 -28.62 -21.00
N ARG A 491 -2.57 -27.73 -21.80
CA ARG A 491 -2.57 -27.82 -23.27
C ARG A 491 -1.63 -26.80 -23.88
N LEU A 492 -0.68 -27.29 -24.67
CA LEU A 492 0.14 -26.50 -25.58
C LEU A 492 -0.52 -26.48 -26.96
N TRP A 493 -0.87 -25.30 -27.44
CA TRP A 493 -1.46 -25.08 -28.75
C TRP A 493 -0.40 -24.63 -29.76
N THR A 494 -0.37 -25.23 -30.94
CA THR A 494 0.57 -24.88 -32.03
C THR A 494 -0.07 -24.97 -33.40
N PRO A 495 0.51 -24.36 -34.45
CA PRO A 495 0.08 -24.62 -35.81
C PRO A 495 0.14 -26.12 -36.12
N GLY A 496 -0.85 -26.61 -36.87
CA GLY A 496 -0.83 -27.95 -37.43
C GLY A 496 -0.09 -28.02 -38.76
N THR A 497 -0.22 -29.15 -39.45
CA THR A 497 0.45 -29.39 -40.74
C THR A 497 -0.29 -28.81 -41.93
N THR A 498 -1.58 -28.45 -41.77
CA THR A 498 -2.40 -27.81 -42.80
C THR A 498 -2.62 -26.34 -42.47
N GLN A 499 -2.74 -25.51 -43.52
CA GLN A 499 -3.04 -24.09 -43.38
C GLN A 499 -4.34 -23.89 -42.58
N GLY A 500 -4.31 -22.96 -41.62
CA GLY A 500 -5.46 -22.69 -40.76
C GLY A 500 -5.81 -23.78 -39.74
N SER A 501 -4.93 -24.77 -39.54
CA SER A 501 -5.09 -25.76 -38.46
C SER A 501 -4.24 -25.42 -37.23
N VAL A 502 -4.78 -25.71 -36.06
CA VAL A 502 -4.12 -25.60 -34.76
C VAL A 502 -4.28 -26.92 -33.99
N VAL A 503 -3.20 -27.43 -33.42
CA VAL A 503 -3.15 -28.70 -32.69
C VAL A 503 -2.95 -28.43 -31.20
N ALA A 504 -3.66 -29.17 -30.35
CA ALA A 504 -3.44 -29.21 -28.90
C ALA A 504 -2.60 -30.44 -28.52
N TYR A 505 -1.44 -30.22 -27.95
CA TYR A 505 -0.61 -31.22 -27.29
C TYR A 505 -0.87 -31.17 -25.77
N ASP A 506 -1.25 -32.30 -25.18
CA ASP A 506 -1.41 -32.43 -23.74
C ASP A 506 -0.04 -32.70 -23.10
N LEU A 507 0.44 -31.76 -22.29
CA LEU A 507 1.77 -31.80 -21.68
C LEU A 507 1.90 -32.93 -20.65
N LYS A 508 0.79 -33.28 -19.98
CA LYS A 508 0.77 -34.34 -18.95
C LYS A 508 0.66 -35.72 -19.58
N ALA A 509 -0.23 -35.89 -20.55
CA ALA A 509 -0.43 -37.14 -21.28
C ALA A 509 0.60 -37.37 -22.42
N LYS A 510 1.41 -36.35 -22.73
CA LYS A 510 2.48 -36.34 -23.74
C LYS A 510 2.01 -36.76 -25.14
N ARG A 511 0.81 -36.33 -25.54
CA ARG A 511 0.23 -36.64 -26.85
C ARG A 511 -0.68 -35.54 -27.37
N ASN A 512 -0.86 -35.50 -28.69
CA ASN A 512 -1.88 -34.65 -29.31
C ASN A 512 -3.28 -35.15 -28.93
N VAL A 513 -4.16 -34.22 -28.56
CA VAL A 513 -5.52 -34.53 -28.09
C VAL A 513 -6.62 -33.84 -28.89
N ALA A 514 -6.28 -32.82 -29.69
CA ALA A 514 -7.24 -32.16 -30.58
C ALA A 514 -6.55 -31.48 -31.77
N THR A 515 -7.28 -31.36 -32.88
CA THR A 515 -6.94 -30.51 -34.03
C THR A 515 -8.16 -29.63 -34.33
N VAL A 516 -7.95 -28.33 -34.47
CA VAL A 516 -8.98 -27.31 -34.68
C VAL A 516 -8.69 -26.57 -35.97
N ASN A 517 -9.69 -26.44 -36.83
CA ASN A 517 -9.61 -25.62 -38.04
C ASN A 517 -10.12 -24.22 -37.72
N THR A 518 -9.23 -23.25 -37.64
CA THR A 518 -9.55 -21.85 -37.33
C THR A 518 -9.96 -21.04 -38.55
N GLY A 519 -9.87 -21.64 -39.75
CA GLY A 519 -10.15 -20.96 -41.02
C GLY A 519 -9.11 -19.92 -41.40
N ALA A 520 -7.96 -19.86 -40.70
CA ALA A 520 -6.92 -18.87 -41.01
C ALA A 520 -6.37 -19.09 -42.43
N PRO A 521 -6.14 -18.02 -43.20
CA PRO A 521 -5.57 -18.10 -44.55
C PRO A 521 -4.05 -18.30 -44.54
N CYS A 522 -3.46 -18.70 -43.41
CA CYS A 522 -2.02 -18.89 -43.24
C CYS A 522 -1.74 -19.99 -42.21
N THR A 523 -0.47 -20.37 -42.09
CA THR A 523 0.04 -20.98 -40.86
C THR A 523 0.18 -19.85 -39.82
N PRO A 524 -0.54 -19.90 -38.69
CA PRO A 524 -0.50 -18.81 -37.72
C PRO A 524 0.92 -18.52 -37.22
N SER A 525 1.30 -17.25 -37.21
CA SER A 525 2.57 -16.80 -36.64
C SER A 525 2.44 -16.37 -35.18
N GLU A 526 1.21 -16.17 -34.72
CA GLU A 526 0.85 -15.98 -33.32
C GLU A 526 -0.38 -16.83 -32.98
N ILE A 527 -0.39 -17.40 -31.79
CA ILE A 527 -1.52 -18.14 -31.21
C ILE A 527 -1.65 -17.68 -29.76
N GLN A 528 -2.88 -17.46 -29.30
CA GLN A 528 -3.20 -17.34 -27.88
C GLN A 528 -4.43 -18.21 -27.57
N ALA A 529 -4.51 -18.71 -26.35
CA ALA A 529 -5.60 -19.59 -25.92
C ALA A 529 -6.09 -19.18 -24.52
N VAL A 530 -7.40 -18.96 -24.39
CA VAL A 530 -8.07 -18.67 -23.12
C VAL A 530 -9.46 -19.30 -23.14
N ASN A 531 -9.76 -20.15 -22.17
CA ASN A 531 -10.99 -20.94 -22.11
C ASN A 531 -11.31 -21.56 -23.48
N THR A 532 -12.50 -21.30 -24.04
CA THR A 532 -12.93 -21.81 -25.34
C THR A 532 -12.24 -21.14 -26.53
N TRP A 533 -11.68 -19.95 -26.34
CA TRP A 533 -11.23 -19.05 -27.40
C TRP A 533 -9.80 -19.39 -27.86
N LEU A 534 -9.59 -19.44 -29.17
CA LEU A 534 -8.29 -19.52 -29.82
C LEU A 534 -8.09 -18.32 -30.73
N TYR A 535 -7.20 -17.41 -30.35
CA TYR A 535 -6.77 -16.32 -31.20
C TYR A 535 -5.63 -16.79 -32.12
N TRP A 536 -5.64 -16.28 -33.35
CA TRP A 536 -4.58 -16.48 -34.33
C TRP A 536 -4.33 -15.19 -35.12
N SER A 537 -3.09 -15.00 -35.57
CA SER A 537 -2.74 -13.94 -36.52
C SER A 537 -1.80 -14.46 -37.62
N CYS A 538 -1.91 -13.84 -38.80
CA CYS A 538 -1.00 -14.06 -39.93
C CYS A 538 0.15 -13.03 -39.96
N GLY A 539 0.61 -12.59 -38.79
CA GLY A 539 1.67 -11.59 -38.61
C GLY A 539 1.15 -10.24 -38.12
N SER A 540 2.07 -9.30 -37.89
CA SER A 540 1.79 -8.01 -37.24
C SER A 540 0.75 -7.15 -37.96
N ALA A 541 0.65 -7.26 -39.29
CA ALA A 541 -0.35 -6.59 -40.12
C ALA A 541 -1.25 -7.57 -40.90
N GLY A 542 -1.11 -8.87 -40.65
CA GLY A 542 -1.87 -9.90 -41.36
C GLY A 542 -3.28 -10.06 -40.81
N PRO A 543 -4.19 -10.74 -41.53
CA PRO A 543 -5.49 -11.10 -41.00
C PRO A 543 -5.39 -11.78 -39.63
N ALA A 544 -6.31 -11.45 -38.74
CA ALA A 544 -6.40 -12.04 -37.41
C ALA A 544 -7.84 -12.48 -37.12
N GLY A 545 -7.97 -13.50 -36.28
CA GLY A 545 -9.26 -14.06 -35.93
C GLY A 545 -9.25 -14.76 -34.58
N VAL A 546 -10.45 -15.00 -34.07
CA VAL A 546 -10.69 -15.85 -32.91
C VAL A 546 -11.62 -16.98 -33.33
N HIS A 547 -11.25 -18.20 -32.97
CA HIS A 547 -12.11 -19.38 -33.09
C HIS A 547 -12.70 -19.72 -31.73
N ASP A 548 -14.03 -19.79 -31.65
CA ASP A 548 -14.75 -20.31 -30.49
C ASP A 548 -14.91 -21.82 -30.59
N ARG A 549 -14.21 -22.58 -29.74
CA ARG A 549 -14.29 -24.05 -29.74
C ARG A 549 -15.61 -24.59 -29.19
N ALA A 550 -16.41 -23.78 -28.49
CA ALA A 550 -17.68 -24.19 -27.91
C ALA A 550 -18.79 -24.15 -28.96
N THR A 551 -18.79 -23.14 -29.82
CA THR A 551 -19.79 -22.98 -30.88
C THR A 551 -19.27 -23.32 -32.29
N GLY A 552 -17.96 -23.52 -32.46
CA GLY A 552 -17.31 -23.77 -33.74
C GLY A 552 -17.20 -22.55 -34.67
N ARG A 553 -17.44 -21.34 -34.14
CA ARG A 553 -17.49 -20.10 -34.93
C ARG A 553 -16.11 -19.48 -35.13
N ASN A 554 -15.86 -18.95 -36.32
CA ASN A 554 -14.70 -18.11 -36.63
C ASN A 554 -15.14 -16.65 -36.66
N ILE A 555 -14.43 -15.80 -35.94
CA ILE A 555 -14.74 -14.37 -35.80
C ILE A 555 -13.51 -13.58 -36.22
N THR A 556 -13.68 -12.68 -37.18
CA THR A 556 -12.61 -11.74 -37.57
C THR A 556 -12.43 -10.69 -36.47
N VAL A 557 -11.19 -10.41 -36.09
CA VAL A 557 -10.86 -9.36 -35.13
C VAL A 557 -9.78 -8.44 -35.71
N PRO A 558 -9.61 -7.22 -35.19
CA PRO A 558 -8.54 -6.34 -35.62
C PRO A 558 -7.16 -7.00 -35.46
N ALA A 559 -6.30 -6.81 -36.46
CA ALA A 559 -4.91 -7.24 -36.41
C ALA A 559 -4.05 -6.36 -35.50
N GLY A 560 -2.90 -6.88 -35.08
CA GLY A 560 -1.89 -6.17 -34.32
C GLY A 560 -1.57 -6.80 -32.95
N PRO A 561 -0.53 -6.32 -32.26
CA PRO A 561 -0.11 -6.88 -30.98
C PRO A 561 -1.21 -6.76 -29.93
N SER A 562 -1.70 -7.91 -29.46
CA SER A 562 -2.90 -7.96 -28.64
C SER A 562 -2.76 -8.98 -27.51
N ARG A 563 -3.62 -8.91 -26.49
CA ARG A 563 -3.77 -9.94 -25.46
C ARG A 563 -5.20 -10.47 -25.48
N LEU A 564 -5.32 -11.78 -25.62
CA LEU A 564 -6.58 -12.52 -25.53
C LEU A 564 -6.95 -12.73 -24.06
N ALA A 565 -8.22 -12.52 -23.75
CA ALA A 565 -8.86 -12.90 -22.51
C ALA A 565 -10.16 -13.65 -22.79
N ASP A 566 -10.97 -13.88 -21.77
CA ASP A 566 -12.19 -14.67 -21.88
C ASP A 566 -13.30 -13.89 -22.59
N GLY A 567 -13.41 -14.06 -23.91
CA GLY A 567 -14.43 -13.43 -24.75
C GLY A 567 -14.07 -12.06 -25.31
N TYR A 568 -12.87 -11.55 -25.02
CA TYR A 568 -12.40 -10.26 -25.51
C TYR A 568 -10.90 -10.21 -25.79
N LEU A 569 -10.49 -9.19 -26.53
CA LEU A 569 -9.11 -8.90 -26.90
C LEU A 569 -8.77 -7.47 -26.48
N VAL A 570 -7.55 -7.23 -25.99
CA VAL A 570 -7.06 -5.88 -25.71
C VAL A 570 -5.85 -5.58 -26.57
N ARG A 571 -5.87 -4.43 -27.23
CA ARG A 571 -4.80 -3.94 -28.10
C ARG A 571 -4.46 -2.49 -27.76
N GLU A 572 -3.18 -2.19 -27.72
CA GLU A 572 -2.71 -0.82 -27.63
C GLU A 572 -2.54 -0.24 -29.04
N ASP A 573 -3.15 0.90 -29.31
CA ASP A 573 -2.78 1.76 -30.42
C ASP A 573 -1.70 2.73 -29.96
N ARG A 574 -0.46 2.48 -30.40
CA ARG A 574 0.72 3.27 -30.01
C ARG A 574 0.75 4.67 -30.62
N THR A 575 -0.03 4.94 -31.67
CA THR A 575 -0.09 6.25 -32.31
C THR A 575 -1.08 7.16 -31.59
N THR A 576 -2.23 6.62 -31.19
CA THR A 576 -3.27 7.37 -30.47
C THR A 576 -3.19 7.22 -28.96
N HIS A 577 -2.30 6.34 -28.47
CA HIS A 577 -2.17 5.92 -27.08
C HIS A 577 -3.45 5.30 -26.50
N GLN A 578 -4.37 4.84 -27.34
CA GLN A 578 -5.62 4.23 -26.89
C GLN A 578 -5.41 2.76 -26.56
N LEU A 579 -5.96 2.34 -25.42
CA LEU A 579 -6.15 0.93 -25.10
C LEU A 579 -7.53 0.52 -25.58
N LEU A 580 -7.57 -0.33 -26.60
CA LEU A 580 -8.77 -0.75 -27.31
C LEU A 580 -9.19 -2.14 -26.84
N LEU A 581 -10.44 -2.28 -26.42
CA LEU A 581 -11.05 -3.56 -26.05
C LEU A 581 -12.01 -4.00 -27.17
N THR A 582 -11.77 -5.17 -27.73
CA THR A 582 -12.63 -5.82 -28.72
C THR A 582 -13.36 -6.99 -28.07
N ASP A 583 -14.65 -6.82 -27.85
CA ASP A 583 -15.56 -7.87 -27.38
C ASP A 583 -16.05 -8.71 -28.57
N PHE A 584 -15.99 -10.03 -28.47
CA PHE A 584 -16.50 -10.96 -29.47
C PHE A 584 -17.34 -12.09 -28.89
N HIS A 585 -17.75 -12.02 -27.61
CA HIS A 585 -18.47 -13.12 -26.93
C HIS A 585 -19.80 -13.49 -27.60
N THR A 586 -20.44 -12.55 -28.29
CA THR A 586 -21.70 -12.75 -29.02
C THR A 586 -21.51 -13.40 -30.39
N GLY A 587 -20.27 -13.62 -30.83
CA GLY A 587 -19.94 -14.06 -32.18
C GLY A 587 -19.68 -12.92 -33.18
N THR A 588 -19.80 -11.67 -32.76
CA THR A 588 -19.47 -10.48 -33.58
C THR A 588 -18.52 -9.58 -32.81
N ALA A 589 -17.43 -9.15 -33.46
CA ALA A 589 -16.43 -8.29 -32.85
C ALA A 589 -16.89 -6.83 -32.78
N THR A 590 -16.91 -6.24 -31.57
CA THR A 590 -17.20 -4.83 -31.31
C THR A 590 -16.05 -4.21 -30.53
N THR A 591 -15.51 -3.08 -31.00
CA THR A 591 -14.35 -2.43 -30.38
C THR A 591 -14.74 -1.11 -29.72
N ARG A 592 -14.19 -0.85 -28.54
CA ARG A 592 -14.33 0.41 -27.79
C ARG A 592 -13.00 0.82 -27.16
N THR A 593 -12.87 2.10 -26.83
CA THR A 593 -11.72 2.62 -26.10
C THR A 593 -11.89 2.35 -24.60
N ALA A 594 -11.07 1.48 -24.03
CA ALA A 594 -11.08 1.18 -22.60
C ALA A 594 -10.30 2.23 -21.79
N ALA A 595 -9.19 2.75 -22.33
CA ALA A 595 -8.39 3.76 -21.68
C ALA A 595 -7.58 4.57 -22.70
N VAL A 596 -7.03 5.70 -22.26
CA VAL A 596 -5.96 6.43 -22.95
C VAL A 596 -4.73 6.38 -22.05
N LEU A 597 -3.65 5.80 -22.56
CA LEU A 597 -2.39 5.64 -21.85
C LEU A 597 -1.58 6.96 -21.90
N PRO A 598 -0.66 7.16 -20.94
CA PRO A 598 0.28 8.27 -21.01
C PRO A 598 1.10 8.27 -22.30
N THR A 599 1.35 9.47 -22.86
CA THR A 599 2.14 9.63 -24.10
C THR A 599 3.60 9.26 -23.91
N ALA A 600 4.16 9.57 -22.74
CA ALA A 600 5.48 9.11 -22.32
C ALA A 600 5.36 7.72 -21.68
N ASP A 601 6.14 6.78 -22.20
CA ASP A 601 6.36 5.48 -21.58
C ASP A 601 7.02 5.73 -20.21
N GLN A 602 6.23 5.65 -19.12
CA GLN A 602 6.76 5.79 -17.75
C GLN A 602 7.74 4.68 -17.40
N ASN A 603 7.58 3.54 -18.08
CA ASN A 603 8.43 2.36 -17.99
C ASN A 603 8.72 1.92 -19.43
N THR A 604 9.84 1.28 -19.68
CA THR A 604 10.21 0.83 -21.03
C THR A 604 9.33 -0.30 -21.57
N GLY A 605 8.35 -0.81 -20.83
CA GLY A 605 7.62 -2.04 -21.16
C GLY A 605 6.35 -1.92 -21.99
N GLY A 606 6.11 -2.96 -22.79
CA GLY A 606 4.85 -3.25 -23.48
C GLY A 606 3.70 -3.66 -22.55
N ASN A 607 3.00 -4.73 -22.91
CA ASN A 607 1.79 -5.25 -22.25
C ASN A 607 1.98 -5.88 -20.86
N THR A 608 3.17 -5.74 -20.28
CA THR A 608 3.52 -6.12 -18.91
C THR A 608 4.17 -4.95 -18.15
N GLY A 609 4.44 -3.84 -18.84
CA GLY A 609 4.99 -2.62 -18.25
C GLY A 609 3.89 -1.62 -17.88
N ARG A 610 2.99 -1.31 -18.82
CA ARG A 610 2.02 -0.20 -18.67
C ARG A 610 0.56 -0.60 -18.63
N TRP A 611 0.23 -1.83 -19.00
CA TRP A 611 -1.12 -2.38 -18.90
C TRP A 611 -1.06 -3.89 -18.77
N ALA A 612 -2.12 -4.51 -18.27
CA ALA A 612 -2.24 -5.95 -18.11
C ALA A 612 -3.72 -6.39 -18.22
N VAL A 613 -3.96 -7.65 -18.58
CA VAL A 613 -5.31 -8.19 -18.79
C VAL A 613 -5.48 -9.48 -17.99
N ASP A 614 -6.61 -9.61 -17.28
CA ASP A 614 -6.95 -10.83 -16.57
C ASP A 614 -7.55 -11.88 -17.51
N ARG A 615 -6.73 -12.87 -17.88
CA ARG A 615 -7.16 -14.00 -18.72
C ARG A 615 -8.13 -14.95 -18.02
N PHE A 616 -8.35 -14.82 -16.71
CA PHE A 616 -9.17 -15.72 -15.90
C PHE A 616 -10.54 -15.11 -15.58
N GLY A 617 -11.08 -14.35 -16.55
CA GLY A 617 -12.41 -13.75 -16.49
C GLY A 617 -12.48 -12.40 -15.75
N GLY A 618 -11.40 -11.61 -15.77
CA GLY A 618 -11.32 -10.36 -15.02
C GLY A 618 -11.11 -9.11 -15.87
N ASN A 619 -10.57 -8.09 -15.21
CA ASN A 619 -10.51 -6.70 -15.68
C ASN A 619 -9.26 -6.42 -16.54
N VAL A 620 -9.12 -5.15 -16.93
CA VAL A 620 -7.90 -4.60 -17.51
C VAL A 620 -7.30 -3.61 -16.52
N ALA A 621 -5.99 -3.68 -16.31
CA ALA A 621 -5.23 -2.72 -15.50
C ALA A 621 -4.34 -1.87 -16.40
N TYR A 622 -4.16 -0.58 -16.09
CA TYR A 622 -3.21 0.27 -16.81
C TYR A 622 -2.61 1.36 -15.92
N LEU A 623 -1.40 1.81 -16.27
CA LEU A 623 -0.71 2.91 -15.61
C LEU A 623 -1.29 4.25 -16.06
N THR A 624 -1.62 5.10 -15.09
CA THR A 624 -2.07 6.47 -15.32
C THR A 624 -0.89 7.43 -15.46
N ALA A 625 -1.14 8.66 -15.92
CA ALA A 625 -0.11 9.69 -16.00
C ALA A 625 0.49 10.06 -14.63
N GLN A 626 -0.17 9.71 -13.53
CA GLN A 626 0.28 9.94 -12.16
C GLN A 626 1.06 8.76 -11.56
N GLY A 627 1.35 7.71 -12.34
CA GLY A 627 2.00 6.50 -11.83
C GLY A 627 1.12 5.71 -10.86
N GLN A 628 -0.21 5.82 -11.02
CA GLN A 628 -1.20 4.96 -10.37
C GLN A 628 -1.60 3.83 -11.31
N VAL A 629 -2.22 2.79 -10.78
CA VAL A 629 -2.84 1.71 -11.57
C VAL A 629 -4.34 1.91 -11.55
N ALA A 630 -4.93 2.18 -12.71
CA ALA A 630 -6.37 2.20 -12.90
C ALA A 630 -6.87 0.82 -13.35
N LEU A 631 -8.04 0.41 -12.86
CA LEU A 631 -8.71 -0.83 -13.21
C LEU A 631 -10.01 -0.51 -13.94
N VAL A 632 -10.21 -1.09 -15.12
CA VAL A 632 -11.45 -0.96 -15.92
C VAL A 632 -12.06 -2.33 -16.18
N THR A 633 -13.38 -2.41 -16.15
CA THR A 633 -14.06 -3.67 -16.42
C THR A 633 -14.10 -3.99 -17.90
N ALA A 634 -13.98 -5.27 -18.23
CA ALA A 634 -14.17 -5.72 -19.59
C ALA A 634 -15.65 -5.57 -20.03
N GLY A 635 -16.59 -5.74 -19.10
CA GLY A 635 -18.02 -5.77 -19.41
C GLY A 635 -18.47 -7.01 -20.22
N VAL A 636 -17.63 -8.05 -20.27
CA VAL A 636 -17.85 -9.27 -21.05
C VAL A 636 -18.17 -10.45 -20.11
N PRO A 637 -19.25 -11.23 -20.37
CA PRO A 637 -19.57 -12.41 -19.57
C PRO A 637 -18.44 -13.44 -19.60
N THR A 638 -18.09 -13.97 -18.43
CA THR A 638 -17.05 -15.00 -18.29
C THR A 638 -17.58 -16.38 -18.68
N SER A 639 -16.69 -17.23 -19.18
CA SER A 639 -16.97 -18.65 -19.42
C SER A 639 -17.33 -19.37 -18.11
N PRO A 640 -18.08 -20.49 -18.19
CA PRO A 640 -18.30 -21.38 -17.06
C PRO A 640 -16.99 -21.79 -16.35
N LEU A 641 -17.08 -22.02 -15.05
CA LEU A 641 -15.96 -22.51 -14.25
C LEU A 641 -15.53 -23.89 -14.76
N ALA A 642 -14.22 -24.06 -14.99
CA ALA A 642 -13.66 -25.30 -15.51
C ALA A 642 -12.33 -25.64 -14.81
N GLN A 643 -12.04 -26.94 -14.67
CA GLN A 643 -10.71 -27.43 -14.29
C GLN A 643 -9.79 -27.42 -15.53
N MET A 644 -8.62 -26.81 -15.41
CA MET A 644 -7.64 -26.71 -16.49
C MET A 644 -6.43 -27.62 -16.30
N GLU A 645 -6.07 -27.88 -15.05
CA GLU A 645 -5.01 -28.80 -14.62
C GLU A 645 -5.30 -29.21 -13.17
N ALA A 646 -4.78 -30.37 -12.74
CA ALA A 646 -4.83 -30.78 -11.35
C ALA A 646 -3.65 -31.66 -10.95
N GLN A 647 -3.17 -31.44 -9.72
CA GLN A 647 -2.16 -32.22 -9.01
C GLN A 647 -2.81 -32.80 -7.76
N THR A 648 -3.34 -34.01 -7.88
CA THR A 648 -4.14 -34.68 -6.83
C THR A 648 -3.55 -36.02 -6.42
N ASP A 649 -2.29 -36.27 -6.76
CA ASP A 649 -1.62 -37.54 -6.47
C ASP A 649 -1.73 -37.85 -4.96
N ALA A 650 -1.98 -39.11 -4.63
CA ALA A 650 -2.17 -39.53 -3.26
C ALA A 650 -0.86 -39.32 -2.47
N ALA A 651 -0.96 -38.78 -1.27
CA ALA A 651 0.16 -38.76 -0.33
C ALA A 651 0.17 -40.06 0.45
N ALA A 652 1.30 -40.78 0.48
CA ALA A 652 1.44 -41.99 1.28
C ALA A 652 1.54 -41.62 2.77
N GLY A 653 0.41 -41.56 3.47
CA GLY A 653 0.38 -41.26 4.91
C GLY A 653 0.46 -39.77 5.26
N PRO A 654 -0.45 -38.92 4.75
CA PRO A 654 -0.44 -37.48 5.02
C PRO A 654 -0.48 -37.19 6.52
N THR A 655 0.42 -36.39 7.07
CA THR A 655 0.46 -36.04 8.51
C THR A 655 0.20 -34.56 8.72
N THR A 656 0.21 -34.10 9.98
CA THR A 656 0.21 -32.66 10.27
C THR A 656 1.48 -31.97 9.76
N GLN A 657 2.62 -32.66 9.71
CA GLN A 657 3.87 -32.12 9.18
C GLN A 657 3.97 -32.20 7.66
N ASP A 658 3.39 -33.23 7.05
CA ASP A 658 3.38 -33.46 5.61
C ASP A 658 1.96 -33.82 5.13
N PRO A 659 1.06 -32.83 5.03
CA PRO A 659 -0.33 -33.08 4.67
C PRO A 659 -0.49 -33.40 3.17
N TRP A 660 -1.59 -34.06 2.81
CA TRP A 660 -2.01 -34.16 1.42
C TRP A 660 -2.48 -32.77 0.95
N GLN A 661 -1.76 -32.17 -0.01
CA GLN A 661 -2.08 -30.82 -0.50
C GLN A 661 -2.39 -30.85 -2.00
N PRO A 662 -3.59 -31.30 -2.40
CA PRO A 662 -3.99 -31.28 -3.78
C PRO A 662 -4.15 -29.83 -4.27
N VAL A 663 -3.85 -29.62 -5.56
CA VAL A 663 -4.01 -28.34 -6.23
C VAL A 663 -4.86 -28.55 -7.48
N TRP A 664 -5.91 -27.74 -7.63
CA TRP A 664 -6.70 -27.68 -8.85
C TRP A 664 -6.58 -26.28 -9.45
N GLN A 665 -6.05 -26.20 -10.67
CA GLN A 665 -6.05 -24.97 -11.44
C GLN A 665 -7.39 -24.82 -12.13
N LEU A 666 -8.13 -23.75 -11.81
CA LEU A 666 -9.43 -23.44 -12.38
C LEU A 666 -9.34 -22.27 -13.36
N SER A 667 -10.36 -22.12 -14.21
CA SER A 667 -10.44 -21.04 -15.21
C SER A 667 -10.71 -19.66 -14.63
N LYS A 668 -11.19 -19.57 -13.38
CA LYS A 668 -11.50 -18.32 -12.67
C LYS A 668 -11.61 -18.52 -11.14
N PRO A 669 -11.59 -17.45 -10.33
CA PRO A 669 -11.70 -17.54 -8.88
C PRO A 669 -13.00 -18.17 -8.40
N SER A 670 -12.95 -18.87 -7.27
CA SER A 670 -14.07 -19.60 -6.69
C SER A 670 -14.04 -19.65 -5.16
N THR A 671 -15.20 -19.93 -4.57
CA THR A 671 -15.31 -20.54 -3.24
C THR A 671 -15.40 -22.04 -3.42
N TRP A 672 -14.92 -22.84 -2.47
CA TRP A 672 -14.87 -24.29 -2.64
C TRP A 672 -15.14 -25.06 -1.35
N THR A 673 -15.56 -26.32 -1.54
CA THR A 673 -15.74 -27.32 -0.50
C THR A 673 -15.16 -28.64 -0.98
N LEU A 674 -14.25 -29.23 -0.21
CA LEU A 674 -13.66 -30.54 -0.42
C LEU A 674 -14.16 -31.50 0.65
N THR A 675 -14.96 -32.48 0.23
CA THR A 675 -15.48 -33.54 1.10
C THR A 675 -14.68 -34.82 0.87
N LEU A 676 -14.19 -35.43 1.94
CA LEU A 676 -13.56 -36.75 1.91
C LEU A 676 -14.48 -37.78 2.55
N THR A 677 -14.67 -38.91 1.87
CA THR A 677 -15.59 -39.97 2.26
C THR A 677 -14.88 -41.32 2.26
N ASN A 678 -15.12 -42.15 3.27
CA ASN A 678 -14.56 -43.51 3.32
C ASN A 678 -15.35 -44.50 2.43
N ALA A 679 -14.86 -45.74 2.31
CA ALA A 679 -15.52 -46.78 1.52
C ALA A 679 -16.95 -47.13 1.98
N SER A 680 -17.30 -46.85 3.24
CA SER A 680 -18.64 -47.06 3.80
C SER A 680 -19.61 -45.90 3.53
N GLY A 681 -19.16 -44.81 2.89
CA GLY A 681 -19.97 -43.62 2.61
C GLY A 681 -19.97 -42.57 3.72
N ASN A 682 -19.19 -42.75 4.79
CA ASN A 682 -19.10 -41.78 5.89
C ASN A 682 -18.19 -40.61 5.52
N VAL A 683 -18.66 -39.38 5.74
CA VAL A 683 -17.84 -38.17 5.57
C VAL A 683 -16.80 -38.12 6.69
N VAL A 684 -15.53 -38.16 6.30
CA VAL A 684 -14.37 -38.14 7.19
C VAL A 684 -13.93 -36.72 7.48
N ARG A 685 -13.97 -35.87 6.45
CA ARG A 685 -13.56 -34.47 6.56
C ARG A 685 -14.33 -33.63 5.56
N ASN A 686 -14.66 -32.41 5.96
CA ASN A 686 -15.10 -31.35 5.07
C ASN A 686 -14.14 -30.17 5.23
N LEU A 687 -13.57 -29.69 4.13
CA LEU A 687 -12.68 -28.54 4.08
C LEU A 687 -13.32 -27.49 3.19
N THR A 688 -13.30 -26.23 3.59
CA THR A 688 -13.89 -25.13 2.84
C THR A 688 -12.90 -23.98 2.74
N GLY A 689 -13.01 -23.16 1.70
CA GLY A 689 -12.21 -21.95 1.58
C GLY A 689 -12.46 -21.20 0.29
N ASP A 690 -11.63 -20.19 0.07
CA ASP A 690 -11.53 -19.44 -1.17
C ASP A 690 -10.36 -19.94 -2.00
N SER A 691 -10.46 -19.83 -3.32
CA SER A 691 -9.32 -20.03 -4.20
C SER A 691 -8.31 -18.90 -4.04
N ARG A 692 -7.02 -19.25 -4.08
CA ARG A 692 -5.94 -18.27 -4.23
C ARG A 692 -5.80 -17.97 -5.72
N ALA A 693 -6.11 -16.74 -6.11
CA ALA A 693 -6.42 -16.42 -7.50
C ALA A 693 -7.43 -17.43 -8.08
N ALA A 694 -7.13 -18.11 -9.19
CA ALA A 694 -7.96 -19.16 -9.77
C ALA A 694 -7.52 -20.59 -9.39
N ALA A 695 -6.79 -20.79 -8.28
CA ALA A 695 -6.38 -22.13 -7.83
C ALA A 695 -6.99 -22.53 -6.47
N VAL A 696 -7.56 -23.73 -6.40
CA VAL A 696 -7.94 -24.37 -5.14
C VAL A 696 -6.71 -25.09 -4.59
N ARG A 697 -6.29 -24.72 -3.37
CA ARG A 697 -5.18 -25.35 -2.66
C ARG A 697 -5.70 -25.84 -1.31
N ALA A 698 -6.06 -27.11 -1.24
CA ALA A 698 -6.52 -27.72 0.00
C ALA A 698 -5.35 -28.34 0.77
N SER A 699 -5.55 -28.61 2.05
CA SER A 699 -4.59 -29.34 2.87
C SER A 699 -5.33 -30.25 3.85
N TRP A 700 -4.99 -31.53 3.84
CA TRP A 700 -5.55 -32.51 4.74
C TRP A 700 -4.45 -33.32 5.43
N ASP A 701 -4.49 -33.34 6.76
CA ASP A 701 -3.49 -33.97 7.61
C ASP A 701 -3.78 -35.44 7.91
N GLY A 702 -4.70 -36.07 7.17
CA GLY A 702 -5.09 -37.48 7.37
C GLY A 702 -5.90 -37.73 8.64
N LYS A 703 -6.64 -36.73 9.15
CA LYS A 703 -7.49 -36.86 10.34
C LYS A 703 -8.98 -36.66 10.04
N TRP A 704 -9.81 -37.25 10.89
CA TRP A 704 -11.25 -37.02 11.00
C TRP A 704 -11.57 -35.58 11.44
N GLY A 705 -12.85 -35.22 11.41
CA GLY A 705 -13.36 -33.98 12.01
C GLY A 705 -13.11 -33.88 13.52
N ASP A 706 -13.06 -35.00 14.24
CA ASP A 706 -12.82 -35.10 15.69
C ASP A 706 -11.33 -35.14 16.07
N GLY A 707 -10.42 -35.10 15.09
CA GLY A 707 -8.98 -35.15 15.30
C GLY A 707 -8.37 -36.57 15.34
N ASN A 708 -9.18 -37.62 15.24
CA ASN A 708 -8.66 -38.99 15.17
C ASN A 708 -7.98 -39.28 13.84
N ARG A 709 -6.95 -40.12 13.85
CA ARG A 709 -6.24 -40.55 12.65
C ARG A 709 -7.14 -41.46 11.79
N VAL A 710 -7.02 -41.33 10.47
CA VAL A 710 -7.73 -42.20 9.51
C VAL A 710 -6.73 -43.09 8.75
N ALA A 711 -7.18 -44.22 8.20
CA ALA A 711 -6.37 -45.10 7.35
C ALA A 711 -7.21 -45.69 6.21
N GLY A 712 -6.58 -46.03 5.07
CA GLY A 712 -7.23 -46.60 3.89
C GLY A 712 -7.46 -45.61 2.74
N THR A 713 -8.30 -46.00 1.78
CA THR A 713 -8.63 -45.21 0.59
C THR A 713 -9.87 -44.35 0.83
N TYR A 714 -9.80 -43.09 0.41
CA TYR A 714 -10.86 -42.11 0.54
C TYR A 714 -11.26 -41.57 -0.83
N THR A 715 -12.56 -41.45 -1.06
CA THR A 715 -13.11 -40.71 -2.19
C THR A 715 -13.19 -39.25 -1.81
N TRP A 716 -12.56 -38.38 -2.59
CA TRP A 716 -12.71 -36.94 -2.43
C TRP A 716 -13.70 -36.39 -3.47
N ARG A 717 -14.50 -35.41 -3.05
CA ARG A 717 -15.39 -34.63 -3.92
C ARG A 717 -15.10 -33.15 -3.70
N LEU A 718 -14.67 -32.46 -4.75
CA LEU A 718 -14.49 -31.02 -4.75
C LEU A 718 -15.71 -30.37 -5.44
N THR A 719 -16.41 -29.49 -4.74
CA THR A 719 -17.40 -28.59 -5.31
C THR A 719 -16.87 -27.16 -5.25
N ALA A 720 -16.91 -26.42 -6.37
CA ALA A 720 -16.45 -25.06 -6.45
C ALA A 720 -17.48 -24.16 -7.14
N LYS A 721 -17.76 -23.00 -6.54
CA LYS A 721 -18.68 -21.99 -7.03
C LYS A 721 -17.91 -20.76 -7.48
N ALA A 722 -18.14 -20.30 -8.71
CA ALA A 722 -17.45 -19.14 -9.25
C ALA A 722 -17.74 -17.87 -8.42
N ARG A 723 -16.69 -17.07 -8.18
CA ARG A 723 -16.79 -15.85 -7.35
C ARG A 723 -17.63 -14.76 -8.01
N ASP A 724 -17.64 -14.73 -9.34
CA ASP A 724 -18.47 -13.83 -10.15
C ASP A 724 -19.94 -14.28 -10.26
N GLY A 725 -20.28 -15.46 -9.73
CA GLY A 725 -21.63 -16.03 -9.80
C GLY A 725 -22.06 -16.48 -11.21
N GLN A 726 -21.14 -16.54 -12.18
CA GLN A 726 -21.46 -16.87 -13.57
C GLN A 726 -21.24 -18.34 -13.87
N GLY A 727 -22.26 -19.00 -14.43
CA GLY A 727 -22.25 -20.41 -14.81
C GLY A 727 -22.53 -21.37 -13.65
N PRO A 728 -22.63 -22.68 -13.94
CA PRO A 728 -22.90 -23.71 -12.94
C PRO A 728 -21.70 -23.94 -12.00
N ASP A 729 -21.99 -24.52 -10.83
CA ASP A 729 -20.95 -25.00 -9.92
C ASP A 729 -20.17 -26.16 -10.54
N LEU A 730 -18.86 -26.17 -10.32
CA LEU A 730 -17.97 -27.25 -10.74
C LEU A 730 -18.00 -28.38 -9.69
N ALA A 731 -18.14 -29.63 -10.12
CA ALA A 731 -18.03 -30.80 -9.27
C ALA A 731 -16.99 -31.78 -9.84
N LEU A 732 -16.01 -32.14 -9.02
CA LEU A 732 -14.92 -33.05 -9.35
C LEU A 732 -14.83 -34.15 -8.30
N THR A 733 -14.32 -35.31 -8.71
CA THR A 733 -14.18 -36.49 -7.84
C THR A 733 -12.91 -37.24 -8.16
N GLY A 734 -12.34 -37.89 -7.15
CA GLY A 734 -11.20 -38.80 -7.29
C GLY A 734 -10.95 -39.55 -6.00
N THR A 735 -9.75 -40.12 -5.88
CA THR A 735 -9.35 -40.87 -4.70
C THR A 735 -8.02 -40.36 -4.13
N THR A 736 -7.84 -40.58 -2.84
CA THR A 736 -6.56 -40.42 -2.13
C THR A 736 -6.40 -41.56 -1.11
N THR A 737 -5.20 -41.79 -0.61
CA THR A 737 -4.92 -42.87 0.36
C THR A 737 -4.25 -42.31 1.61
N VAL A 738 -4.47 -42.97 2.74
CA VAL A 738 -3.74 -42.74 3.99
C VAL A 738 -3.24 -44.08 4.47
N ASN A 739 -1.92 -44.20 4.65
CA ASN A 739 -1.30 -45.38 5.21
C ASN A 739 -1.46 -45.44 6.74
#